data_AF-A0A6J1CFS9-F1
#
_entry.id   AF-A0A6J1CFS9-F1
#
_cell.length_a   1.000
_cell.length_b   1.000
_cell.length_c   1.000
_cell.angle_alpha   90.00
_cell.angle_beta   90.00
_cell.angle_gamma   90.00
#
_symmetry.space_group_name_H-M   'P 1'
#
loop_
_entity.id
_entity.type
_entity.pdbx_description
1 polymer ?
#
loop_
_entity_poly.entity_id
_entity_poly.type
_entity_poly.pdbx_seq_one_letter_code
_entity_poly.pdbx_strand_id
1 'polypeptide(L)'
;MEFRPRDYSAEAELFLLHRKRAETHPLSLLSSKQGNKIANDEIVKYDDPLRASDDNATTSGAHLEDIESSPATGVSSEEVASLPAEKEWSSFTRFMTQRFPASKLVSTTSVSTAIIKVEKTYERSSTGMHSEELDNPQNVTENEVKVITRQDYIYCLREFKDDLVRAWNANDRVTCLKISVKVAKLLKDTSVLQFYPTLFVLVTDIMDMLGNFVWDRIKRKAEFTEDGVKFCSLPENFKLKDICESAKETCHNWFCKIGAIQELLPRIYLELALLPCWRFLCDQPVVVIQRLVMMARGLADPLASAYCRLYMTHCALKLPSCDVGLLVSCINDTNAQLKHFIPAKETKTGNSTDNKVLLVGLMEPAIEYTVKCIFKDVSQRQLDETLQVFGLGRNMDNSQCASIVLHHVLKELPVEVVSSNAVEFLQLIERSNDSSFHQFLNYRLLGLRLCERRPPVDIVDAVMNNILKVIAQNESLDEYLTVIDAYLDIVLQNNLDSSVRTILEAISQQTRNRVIDENGLLSLQSIIGKLLSRYQHLEDVFALSHFLEILDLLVGRPRNIITIYILKMATRNSYIRDPATIELLFEISQALNDSSDFANVKGDDSQPAHLLSRFVQLETLVHSSNGLAVKALKDANKHVNFVKSCIAFSEVTLPSISAQIKQFNLYLETAEVALLGGLISHSDQLIDSAISCLHNMDIKDGSRAAADADLLLSSIQKLCSLLVMIPGNPGHESTYFPKILISFVNDIPWMTPRMRTRILCAILPLLATCSQNRLPYHADNGVFWGSNNVFLGDSAYLHELVSLSEHIVQILVDAIQQESSSAMRGIMALEACNSILSSFTIRDETYAICSKLMETAKLYMSDSNKYLQSTFHLLEEKSQFLVRC
;
A
#
# COMPACT_ATOMS: atom_id res chain seq x y z
N MET A 1 6.67 63.12 32.63
CA MET A 1 6.19 63.47 31.28
C MET A 1 4.72 63.73 31.38
N GLU A 2 4.32 64.98 31.13
CA GLU A 2 2.95 65.47 31.26
C GLU A 2 2.05 64.89 30.15
N PHE A 3 0.85 64.45 30.54
CA PHE A 3 -0.17 63.99 29.61
C PHE A 3 -0.87 65.18 28.95
N ARG A 4 -0.98 65.16 27.61
CA ARG A 4 -1.77 66.16 26.86
C ARG A 4 -3.26 66.00 27.19
N PRO A 5 -4.01 67.09 27.43
CA PRO A 5 -5.44 67.03 27.65
C PRO A 5 -6.18 66.75 26.33
N ARG A 6 -7.25 65.97 26.44
CA ARG A 6 -8.13 65.55 25.34
C ARG A 6 -8.99 66.75 24.89
N ASP A 7 -9.05 66.99 23.59
CA ASP A 7 -9.80 68.11 23.01
C ASP A 7 -11.26 67.72 22.75
N TYR A 8 -12.14 68.06 23.68
CA TYR A 8 -13.57 67.80 23.61
C TYR A 8 -14.30 68.65 22.57
N SER A 9 -13.66 69.68 22.01
CA SER A 9 -14.31 70.57 21.04
C SER A 9 -14.38 69.94 19.64
N ALA A 10 -13.40 69.11 19.26
CA ALA A 10 -13.41 68.35 18.02
C ALA A 10 -14.43 67.20 18.01
N GLU A 11 -14.77 66.65 19.19
CA GLU A 11 -15.75 65.57 19.35
C GLU A 11 -17.19 66.11 19.27
N ALA A 12 -17.41 67.39 19.60
CA ALA A 12 -18.71 68.05 19.57
C ALA A 12 -19.19 68.38 18.13
N GLU A 13 -18.28 68.60 17.17
CA GLU A 13 -18.66 68.89 15.78
C GLU A 13 -19.12 67.65 14.98
N LEU A 14 -18.78 66.44 15.43
CA LEU A 14 -19.19 65.18 14.79
C LEU A 14 -20.66 64.78 15.05
N PHE A 15 -21.39 65.49 15.90
CA PHE A 15 -22.76 65.16 16.32
C PHE A 15 -23.87 66.10 15.80
N LEU A 16 -23.63 66.85 14.72
CA LEU A 16 -24.66 67.69 14.09
C LEU A 16 -25.54 66.93 13.07
N LEU A 17 -26.25 65.90 13.54
CA LEU A 17 -27.46 65.39 12.87
C LEU A 17 -28.62 65.37 13.87
N HIS A 18 -29.55 66.32 13.71
CA HIS A 18 -30.73 66.50 14.56
C HIS A 18 -31.57 65.22 14.68
N ARG A 19 -31.70 64.70 15.91
CA ARG A 19 -32.74 63.72 16.28
C ARG A 19 -33.83 64.43 17.11
N LYS A 20 -35.10 64.22 16.75
CA LYS A 20 -36.25 64.75 17.51
C LYS A 20 -36.39 64.06 18.86
N ARG A 21 -36.86 64.83 19.84
CA ARG A 21 -37.02 64.48 21.26
C ARG A 21 -38.09 63.39 21.44
N ALA A 22 -37.73 62.29 22.10
CA ALA A 22 -38.71 61.33 22.62
C ALA A 22 -39.38 61.92 23.86
N GLU A 23 -40.71 61.94 23.90
CA GLU A 23 -41.48 62.61 24.96
C GLU A 23 -41.64 61.78 26.25
N THR A 24 -41.08 60.56 26.32
CA THR A 24 -41.17 59.72 27.51
C THR A 24 -39.85 58.97 27.79
N HIS A 25 -39.46 58.93 29.06
CA HIS A 25 -38.24 58.27 29.53
C HIS A 25 -38.49 56.77 29.74
N PRO A 26 -37.59 55.85 29.34
CA PRO A 26 -37.85 54.39 29.35
C PRO A 26 -38.02 53.75 30.73
N LEU A 27 -37.94 54.55 31.81
CA LEU A 27 -38.00 54.09 33.20
C LEU A 27 -38.93 54.93 34.08
N SER A 28 -39.78 55.79 33.50
CA SER A 28 -40.78 56.50 34.30
C SER A 28 -42.00 55.60 34.55
N LEU A 29 -42.08 55.06 35.77
CA LEU A 29 -43.28 54.39 36.31
C LEU A 29 -44.42 55.40 36.44
N LEU A 30 -45.48 55.24 35.64
CA LEU A 30 -46.72 56.01 35.74
C LEU A 30 -47.65 55.37 36.78
N SER A 31 -47.82 56.05 37.91
CA SER A 31 -48.89 55.79 38.87
C SER A 31 -50.22 56.33 38.34
N SER A 32 -51.31 55.55 38.42
CA SER A 32 -52.67 56.08 38.35
C SER A 32 -53.49 55.63 39.55
N LYS A 33 -53.97 56.61 40.33
CA LYS A 33 -54.96 56.49 41.40
C LYS A 33 -56.39 56.54 40.83
N GLN A 34 -57.30 55.92 41.60
CA GLN A 34 -58.78 56.02 41.64
C GLN A 34 -59.59 55.21 40.59
N GLY A 35 -60.53 54.33 40.93
CA GLY A 35 -61.04 53.87 42.24
C GLY A 35 -62.29 52.96 42.07
N ASN A 36 -62.46 52.01 43.02
CA ASN A 36 -63.64 51.13 43.30
C ASN A 36 -63.96 50.07 42.23
N LYS A 37 -64.17 48.76 42.50
CA LYS A 37 -64.52 47.96 43.69
C LYS A 37 -64.09 46.48 43.49
N ILE A 38 -63.96 45.73 44.60
CA ILE A 38 -63.39 44.37 44.78
C ILE A 38 -64.21 43.23 44.13
N ALA A 39 -63.54 42.27 43.48
CA ALA A 39 -63.85 40.82 43.54
C ALA A 39 -62.72 39.96 42.91
N ASN A 40 -62.07 39.15 43.75
CA ASN A 40 -61.28 37.92 43.54
C ASN A 40 -60.23 37.79 42.41
N ASP A 41 -59.04 37.37 42.84
CA ASP A 41 -57.86 36.97 42.05
C ASP A 41 -58.18 35.89 40.99
N GLU A 42 -57.83 36.19 39.73
CA GLU A 42 -57.40 35.18 38.76
C GLU A 42 -55.95 35.49 38.34
N ILE A 43 -55.05 34.59 38.71
CA ILE A 43 -53.66 34.58 38.26
C ILE A 43 -53.66 34.19 36.78
N VAL A 44 -53.43 35.15 35.89
CA VAL A 44 -53.12 34.89 34.48
C VAL A 44 -51.72 34.28 34.42
N LYS A 45 -51.63 32.98 34.16
CA LYS A 45 -50.38 32.27 33.87
C LYS A 45 -49.84 32.70 32.50
N TYR A 46 -48.58 33.12 32.46
CA TYR A 46 -47.80 33.15 31.22
C TYR A 46 -47.26 31.75 30.95
N ASP A 47 -47.58 31.17 29.78
CA ASP A 47 -47.06 29.87 29.36
C ASP A 47 -45.61 29.95 28.83
N ASP A 48 -44.82 28.94 29.19
CA ASP A 48 -43.43 28.77 28.74
C ASP A 48 -43.38 28.23 27.30
N PRO A 49 -42.84 28.96 26.31
CA PRO A 49 -42.91 28.61 24.88
C PRO A 49 -42.08 27.38 24.46
N LEU A 50 -41.37 26.73 25.41
CA LEU A 50 -40.64 25.47 25.17
C LEU A 50 -41.26 24.24 25.83
N ARG A 51 -42.35 24.40 26.60
CA ARG A 51 -43.05 23.29 27.24
C ARG A 51 -44.03 22.63 26.25
N ALA A 52 -44.22 21.32 26.36
CA ALA A 52 -45.22 20.60 25.58
C ALA A 52 -46.63 21.09 25.95
N SER A 53 -47.52 21.23 24.96
CA SER A 53 -48.96 21.25 25.19
C SER A 53 -49.37 19.86 25.69
N ASP A 54 -50.12 19.80 26.78
CA ASP A 54 -50.58 18.54 27.39
C ASP A 54 -51.55 17.82 26.43
N ASP A 55 -51.04 16.88 25.63
CA ASP A 55 -51.87 15.97 24.84
C ASP A 55 -51.99 14.61 25.54
N ASN A 56 -53.17 14.39 26.13
CA ASN A 56 -53.66 13.07 26.51
C ASN A 56 -54.08 12.31 25.24
N ALA A 57 -53.27 11.35 24.80
CA ALA A 57 -53.73 10.31 23.87
C ALA A 57 -53.13 8.95 24.22
N THR A 58 -54.05 8.03 24.49
CA THR A 58 -53.91 6.66 24.95
C THR A 58 -53.01 5.79 24.07
N THR A 59 -52.21 4.98 24.76
CA THR A 59 -51.42 3.84 24.29
C THR A 59 -52.10 2.95 23.23
N SER A 60 -51.39 2.68 22.14
CA SER A 60 -51.44 1.39 21.44
C SER A 60 -50.02 0.98 21.07
N GLY A 61 -49.56 -0.13 21.66
CA GLY A 61 -48.20 -0.63 21.51
C GLY A 61 -47.91 -1.21 20.13
N ALA A 62 -46.69 -1.02 19.69
CA ALA A 62 -46.01 -1.90 18.76
C ALA A 62 -44.58 -2.08 19.27
N HIS A 63 -44.25 -3.34 19.60
CA HIS A 63 -42.92 -3.79 19.94
C HIS A 63 -41.93 -3.45 18.81
N LEU A 64 -40.79 -2.87 19.16
CA LEU A 64 -39.60 -2.85 18.31
C LEU A 64 -38.55 -3.71 19.02
N GLU A 65 -38.32 -4.89 18.45
CA GLU A 65 -37.21 -5.78 18.79
C GLU A 65 -35.88 -5.13 18.41
N ASP A 66 -34.90 -5.36 19.27
CA ASP A 66 -33.49 -5.10 19.04
C ASP A 66 -33.00 -5.90 17.81
N ILE A 67 -32.39 -5.22 16.84
CA ILE A 67 -31.56 -5.89 15.82
C ILE A 67 -30.21 -5.20 15.75
N GLU A 68 -29.21 -5.94 16.20
CA GLU A 68 -27.80 -5.71 16.04
C GLU A 68 -27.37 -5.65 14.55
N SER A 69 -26.28 -4.94 14.35
CA SER A 69 -25.46 -4.78 13.15
C SER A 69 -25.36 -5.96 12.15
N SER A 70 -25.49 -5.65 10.85
CA SER A 70 -24.51 -5.87 9.75
C SER A 70 -25.21 -6.03 8.37
N PRO A 71 -24.52 -6.18 7.21
CA PRO A 71 -24.38 -5.10 6.22
C PRO A 71 -25.02 -5.39 4.83
N ALA A 72 -25.21 -4.30 4.07
CA ALA A 72 -25.35 -4.22 2.60
C ALA A 72 -26.53 -4.95 1.91
N THR A 73 -27.51 -4.18 1.41
CA THR A 73 -27.86 -4.12 -0.03
C THR A 73 -29.00 -3.11 -0.32
N GLY A 74 -28.82 -2.31 -1.37
CA GLY A 74 -29.89 -1.72 -2.20
C GLY A 74 -30.78 -0.64 -1.59
N VAL A 75 -30.40 0.63 -1.74
CA VAL A 75 -31.34 1.76 -1.64
C VAL A 75 -31.50 2.40 -3.02
N SER A 76 -32.76 2.49 -3.44
CA SER A 76 -33.25 3.13 -4.66
C SER A 76 -32.93 4.62 -4.69
N SER A 77 -32.48 5.06 -5.86
CA SER A 77 -32.10 6.42 -6.23
C SER A 77 -33.21 7.45 -6.04
N GLU A 78 -32.92 8.50 -5.27
CA GLU A 78 -33.15 9.92 -5.61
C GLU A 78 -32.49 10.78 -4.53
N GLU A 79 -31.24 11.15 -4.79
CA GLU A 79 -30.32 11.81 -3.85
C GLU A 79 -30.08 13.27 -4.28
N VAL A 80 -30.33 14.18 -3.33
CA VAL A 80 -30.43 15.64 -3.45
C VAL A 80 -29.06 16.30 -3.66
N ALA A 81 -29.03 17.42 -4.39
CA ALA A 81 -27.86 18.19 -4.83
C ALA A 81 -26.94 18.83 -3.75
N SER A 82 -26.89 18.30 -2.51
CA SER A 82 -26.02 18.75 -1.41
C SER A 82 -24.91 17.74 -1.02
N LEU A 83 -24.83 16.60 -1.69
CA LEU A 83 -23.91 15.48 -1.39
C LEU A 83 -22.39 15.77 -1.32
N PRO A 84 -21.80 16.71 -2.08
CA PRO A 84 -20.33 16.85 -2.11
C PRO A 84 -19.72 17.37 -0.80
N ALA A 85 -20.33 18.39 -0.19
CA ALA A 85 -19.77 19.09 0.97
C ALA A 85 -19.85 18.25 2.26
N GLU A 86 -20.92 17.48 2.45
CA GLU A 86 -21.08 16.58 3.61
C GLU A 86 -20.14 15.36 3.52
N LYS A 87 -19.91 14.85 2.31
CA LYS A 87 -18.95 13.77 2.06
C LYS A 87 -17.50 14.22 2.28
N GLU A 88 -17.17 15.44 1.88
CA GLU A 88 -15.87 16.07 2.15
C GLU A 88 -15.66 16.28 3.66
N TRP A 89 -16.65 16.81 4.38
CA TRP A 89 -16.59 16.99 5.84
C TRP A 89 -16.42 15.67 6.59
N SER A 90 -17.21 14.64 6.23
CA SER A 90 -17.11 13.30 6.84
C SER A 90 -15.73 12.66 6.61
N SER A 91 -15.15 12.88 5.43
CA SER A 91 -13.80 12.41 5.12
C SER A 91 -12.75 13.15 5.95
N PHE A 92 -12.93 14.46 6.14
CA PHE A 92 -12.06 15.32 6.93
C PHE A 92 -12.10 15.00 8.43
N THR A 93 -13.28 14.81 9.03
CA THR A 93 -13.41 14.44 10.45
C THR A 93 -12.85 13.04 10.75
N ARG A 94 -13.02 12.10 9.81
CA ARG A 94 -12.37 10.78 9.87
C ARG A 94 -10.85 10.89 9.84
N PHE A 95 -10.30 11.72 8.94
CA PHE A 95 -8.87 12.01 8.90
C PHE A 95 -8.36 12.60 10.21
N MET A 96 -9.07 13.58 10.80
CA MET A 96 -8.68 14.16 12.10
C MET A 96 -8.64 13.12 13.22
N THR A 97 -9.63 12.21 13.25
CA THR A 97 -9.68 11.14 14.26
C THR A 97 -8.55 10.12 14.10
N GLN A 98 -8.08 9.88 12.85
CA GLN A 98 -6.95 9.01 12.55
C GLN A 98 -5.59 9.66 12.81
N ARG A 99 -5.44 10.94 12.42
CA ARG A 99 -4.19 11.72 12.59
C ARG A 99 -3.90 12.05 14.04
N PHE A 100 -4.95 12.21 14.86
CA PHE A 100 -4.84 12.46 16.29
C PHE A 100 -5.43 11.29 17.08
N PRO A 101 -4.79 10.10 17.03
CA PRO A 101 -5.31 8.90 17.64
C PRO A 101 -5.21 8.96 19.17
N ALA A 102 -5.78 7.94 19.81
CA ALA A 102 -5.83 7.82 21.26
C ALA A 102 -4.53 7.56 21.99
N SER A 103 -3.75 8.61 22.31
CA SER A 103 -2.69 8.50 23.33
C SER A 103 -3.28 8.46 24.75
N LYS A 104 -2.60 7.74 25.66
CA LYS A 104 -3.18 7.14 26.88
C LYS A 104 -3.26 8.04 28.13
N LEU A 105 -2.66 9.22 28.19
CA LEU A 105 -2.68 10.05 29.41
C LEU A 105 -2.88 11.53 29.07
N VAL A 106 -3.86 12.16 29.73
CA VAL A 106 -4.18 13.58 29.57
C VAL A 106 -4.34 14.19 30.96
N SER A 107 -3.72 15.34 31.22
CA SER A 107 -3.89 16.11 32.46
C SER A 107 -4.95 17.20 32.25
N THR A 108 -5.93 17.28 33.16
CA THR A 108 -7.16 18.08 32.99
C THR A 108 -7.28 19.22 34.01
N THR A 109 -8.16 20.18 33.70
CA THR A 109 -8.51 21.33 34.56
C THR A 109 -9.76 21.09 35.43
N SER A 110 -9.96 21.94 36.45
CA SER A 110 -11.06 21.82 37.44
C SER A 110 -12.46 21.94 36.85
N VAL A 111 -12.64 22.68 35.74
CA VAL A 111 -13.97 22.92 35.13
C VAL A 111 -14.54 21.67 34.49
N SER A 112 -13.73 20.92 33.73
CA SER A 112 -14.13 19.67 33.11
C SER A 112 -14.43 18.61 34.15
N THR A 113 -13.68 18.60 35.25
CA THR A 113 -13.96 17.68 36.37
C THR A 113 -15.29 17.95 37.05
N ALA A 114 -15.73 19.21 37.14
CA ALA A 114 -17.03 19.55 37.68
C ALA A 114 -18.17 19.11 36.74
N ILE A 115 -18.04 19.31 35.42
CA ILE A 115 -19.04 18.88 34.44
C ILE A 115 -19.20 17.36 34.45
N ILE A 116 -18.10 16.62 34.51
CA ILE A 116 -18.09 15.14 34.52
C ILE A 116 -18.50 14.56 35.90
N LYS A 117 -18.26 15.27 37.01
CA LYS A 117 -18.66 14.80 38.37
C LYS A 117 -20.14 14.98 38.70
N VAL A 118 -20.82 15.98 38.13
CA VAL A 118 -22.27 16.20 38.37
C VAL A 118 -23.10 14.96 37.95
N GLU A 119 -22.58 14.15 37.04
CA GLU A 119 -23.24 12.94 36.53
C GLU A 119 -23.06 11.72 37.46
N LYS A 120 -21.86 11.50 38.03
CA LYS A 120 -21.60 10.38 38.99
C LYS A 120 -22.38 10.48 40.30
N THR A 121 -22.95 11.65 40.61
CA THR A 121 -23.72 11.87 41.83
C THR A 121 -25.20 11.51 41.65
N TYR A 122 -25.69 11.47 40.40
CA TYR A 122 -27.09 11.15 40.10
C TYR A 122 -27.42 9.65 40.21
N GLU A 123 -26.42 8.76 40.14
CA GLU A 123 -26.62 7.32 40.37
C GLU A 123 -26.85 6.95 41.85
N ARG A 124 -26.67 7.87 42.82
CA ARG A 124 -26.70 7.51 44.25
C ARG A 124 -27.74 8.20 45.13
N SER A 125 -28.66 8.99 44.60
CA SER A 125 -29.75 9.57 45.40
C SER A 125 -31.11 9.52 44.70
N SER A 126 -31.63 8.31 44.52
CA SER A 126 -33.07 8.07 44.46
C SER A 126 -33.61 7.84 45.87
N THR A 127 -33.91 8.92 46.60
CA THR A 127 -35.07 9.02 47.53
C THR A 127 -35.14 10.42 48.16
N GLY A 128 -36.22 11.14 47.86
CA GLY A 128 -36.95 11.96 48.84
C GLY A 128 -36.41 13.34 49.26
N MET A 129 -37.15 14.36 48.78
CA MET A 129 -37.52 15.62 49.46
C MET A 129 -36.64 16.89 49.35
N HIS A 130 -37.29 17.88 48.71
CA HIS A 130 -37.27 19.34 48.86
C HIS A 130 -36.09 20.21 48.38
N SER A 131 -36.46 21.09 47.45
CA SER A 131 -35.82 22.34 47.05
C SER A 131 -35.53 23.26 48.23
N GLU A 132 -34.30 23.75 48.31
CA GLU A 132 -33.85 25.09 48.73
C GLU A 132 -32.38 24.98 49.19
N GLU A 133 -31.44 25.01 48.26
CA GLU A 133 -30.02 25.28 48.56
C GLU A 133 -29.29 25.70 47.27
N LEU A 134 -29.71 26.84 46.74
CA LEU A 134 -28.95 27.65 45.79
C LEU A 134 -28.76 29.02 46.44
N ASP A 135 -27.88 29.10 47.44
CA ASP A 135 -27.19 30.33 47.85
C ASP A 135 -26.27 30.05 49.04
N ASN A 136 -25.00 29.72 48.76
CA ASN A 136 -23.87 30.10 49.61
C ASN A 136 -22.53 29.82 48.90
N PRO A 137 -21.72 30.84 48.59
CA PRO A 137 -20.39 30.65 48.04
C PRO A 137 -19.37 30.66 49.19
N GLN A 138 -19.26 29.58 49.96
CA GLN A 138 -18.17 29.44 50.92
C GLN A 138 -17.89 27.98 51.29
N ASN A 139 -16.62 27.62 51.15
CA ASN A 139 -15.94 26.38 51.57
C ASN A 139 -15.85 25.25 50.53
N VAL A 140 -15.08 25.49 49.47
CA VAL A 140 -14.33 24.41 48.79
C VAL A 140 -12.89 24.51 49.25
N THR A 141 -12.50 23.66 50.20
CA THR A 141 -11.10 23.42 50.54
C THR A 141 -10.39 22.79 49.34
N GLU A 142 -9.17 23.28 49.13
CA GLU A 142 -8.26 23.03 48.03
C GLU A 142 -7.90 21.55 47.78
N ASN A 143 -7.59 21.28 46.50
CA ASN A 143 -6.59 20.32 46.03
C ASN A 143 -6.85 18.80 46.17
N GLU A 144 -7.85 18.28 45.45
CA GLU A 144 -7.73 16.96 44.81
C GLU A 144 -7.86 17.10 43.29
N VAL A 145 -6.73 17.26 42.60
CA VAL A 145 -6.64 17.10 41.14
C VAL A 145 -6.84 15.62 40.82
N LYS A 146 -8.10 15.21 40.67
CA LYS A 146 -8.45 13.87 40.18
C LYS A 146 -8.27 13.83 38.67
N VAL A 147 -7.31 13.01 38.22
CA VAL A 147 -6.99 12.77 36.81
C VAL A 147 -8.19 12.14 36.12
N ILE A 148 -8.83 12.88 35.22
CA ILE A 148 -9.87 12.35 34.33
C ILE A 148 -9.19 11.81 33.08
N THR A 149 -9.55 10.60 32.70
CA THR A 149 -8.96 9.91 31.55
C THR A 149 -9.66 10.27 30.25
N ARG A 150 -8.98 10.09 29.11
CA ARG A 150 -9.58 10.27 27.78
C ARG A 150 -10.84 9.41 27.57
N GLN A 151 -10.88 8.20 28.14
CA GLN A 151 -12.04 7.30 28.04
C GLN A 151 -13.25 7.87 28.76
N ASP A 152 -13.05 8.61 29.86
CA ASP A 152 -14.13 9.28 30.57
C ASP A 152 -14.79 10.36 29.70
N TYR A 153 -14.02 11.11 28.89
CA TYR A 153 -14.58 12.07 27.93
C TYR A 153 -15.44 11.39 26.86
N ILE A 154 -14.96 10.28 26.29
CA ILE A 154 -15.69 9.54 25.25
C ILE A 154 -16.97 8.93 25.84
N TYR A 155 -16.89 8.37 27.04
CA TYR A 155 -18.05 7.82 27.75
C TYR A 155 -19.08 8.91 28.06
N CYS A 156 -18.65 10.01 28.67
CA CYS A 156 -19.52 11.14 29.02
C CYS A 156 -20.19 11.75 27.78
N LEU A 157 -19.49 11.86 26.64
CA LEU A 157 -20.10 12.32 25.39
C LEU A 157 -21.14 11.35 24.82
N ARG A 158 -20.97 10.04 25.00
CA ARG A 158 -21.99 9.05 24.61
C ARG A 158 -23.23 9.15 25.50
N GLU A 159 -23.04 9.26 26.81
CA GLU A 159 -24.14 9.47 27.76
C GLU A 159 -24.91 10.75 27.44
N PHE A 160 -24.23 11.88 27.22
CA PHE A 160 -24.89 13.12 26.81
C PHE A 160 -25.65 13.00 25.50
N LYS A 161 -25.13 12.22 24.54
CA LYS A 161 -25.83 11.97 23.27
C LYS A 161 -27.11 11.17 23.51
N ASP A 162 -27.05 10.12 24.32
CA ASP A 162 -28.21 9.28 24.62
C ASP A 162 -29.26 10.05 25.45
N ASP A 163 -28.82 10.85 26.43
CA ASP A 163 -29.68 11.76 27.19
C ASP A 163 -30.34 12.83 26.33
N LEU A 164 -29.60 13.38 25.36
CA LEU A 164 -30.16 14.34 24.41
C LEU A 164 -31.29 13.70 23.59
N VAL A 165 -31.09 12.47 23.10
CA VAL A 165 -32.11 11.72 22.34
C VAL A 165 -33.32 11.41 23.23
N ARG A 166 -33.09 10.95 24.47
CA ARG A 166 -34.15 10.69 25.44
C ARG A 166 -34.98 11.94 25.73
N ALA A 167 -34.33 13.06 26.03
CA ALA A 167 -35.00 14.34 26.29
C ALA A 167 -35.74 14.87 25.05
N TRP A 168 -35.16 14.68 23.86
CA TRP A 168 -35.78 15.12 22.60
C TRP A 168 -37.07 14.34 22.30
N ASN A 169 -37.05 13.03 22.53
CA ASN A 169 -38.21 12.14 22.35
C ASN A 169 -39.28 12.39 23.42
N ALA A 170 -38.89 12.78 24.63
CA ALA A 170 -39.80 13.18 25.71
C ALA A 170 -40.39 14.59 25.53
N ASN A 171 -40.14 15.27 24.40
CA ASN A 171 -40.50 16.66 24.16
C ASN A 171 -39.91 17.67 25.17
N ASP A 172 -38.90 17.30 25.96
CA ASP A 172 -38.23 18.17 26.92
C ASP A 172 -37.11 18.99 26.26
N ARG A 173 -37.54 20.07 25.58
CA ARG A 173 -36.66 20.94 24.79
C ARG A 173 -35.71 21.77 25.65
N VAL A 174 -36.13 22.09 26.89
CA VAL A 174 -35.31 22.87 27.83
C VAL A 174 -34.14 22.02 28.30
N THR A 175 -34.37 20.75 28.63
CA THR A 175 -33.30 19.82 29.00
C THR A 175 -32.38 19.53 27.81
N CYS A 176 -32.92 19.39 26.59
CA CYS A 176 -32.09 19.28 25.38
C CYS A 176 -31.11 20.45 25.26
N LEU A 177 -31.61 21.69 25.36
CA LEU A 177 -30.76 22.87 25.28
C LEU A 177 -29.72 22.92 26.41
N LYS A 178 -30.09 22.55 27.65
CA LYS A 178 -29.15 22.47 28.78
C LYS A 178 -28.04 21.45 28.56
N ILE A 179 -28.37 20.26 28.05
CA ILE A 179 -27.39 19.22 27.71
C ILE A 179 -26.44 19.73 26.64
N SER A 180 -26.95 20.32 25.55
CA SER A 180 -26.10 20.86 24.48
C SER A 180 -25.19 21.99 24.95
N VAL A 181 -25.65 22.85 25.88
CA VAL A 181 -24.79 23.84 26.54
C VAL A 181 -23.66 23.15 27.32
N LYS A 182 -23.93 22.07 28.07
CA LYS A 182 -22.89 21.30 28.79
C LYS A 182 -21.88 20.67 27.83
N VAL A 183 -22.36 20.07 26.74
CA VAL A 183 -21.50 19.45 25.72
C VAL A 183 -20.57 20.48 25.07
N ALA A 184 -21.09 21.64 24.67
CA ALA A 184 -20.28 22.69 24.06
C ALA A 184 -19.25 23.30 25.04
N LYS A 185 -19.52 23.30 26.35
CA LYS A 185 -18.57 23.74 27.38
C LYS A 185 -17.33 22.87 27.48
N LEU A 186 -17.37 21.61 27.06
CA LEU A 186 -16.20 20.73 27.07
C LEU A 186 -15.07 21.27 26.16
N LEU A 187 -15.41 22.01 25.11
CA LEU A 187 -14.44 22.65 24.22
C LEU A 187 -13.70 23.85 24.83
N LYS A 188 -14.08 24.27 26.04
CA LYS A 188 -13.35 25.26 26.82
C LYS A 188 -12.05 24.69 27.40
N ASP A 189 -11.97 23.38 27.58
CA ASP A 189 -10.78 22.74 28.14
C ASP A 189 -9.75 22.50 27.04
N THR A 190 -8.84 23.45 26.84
CA THR A 190 -7.75 23.35 25.86
C THR A 190 -6.51 22.67 26.43
N SER A 191 -6.52 22.27 27.72
CA SER A 191 -5.41 21.52 28.32
C SER A 191 -5.26 20.11 27.73
N VAL A 192 -6.31 19.59 27.09
CA VAL A 192 -6.31 18.28 26.42
C VAL A 192 -5.69 18.33 25.01
N LEU A 193 -4.61 19.08 24.83
CA LEU A 193 -3.98 19.46 23.54
C LEU A 193 -4.10 18.41 22.42
N GLN A 194 -3.47 17.24 22.56
CA GLN A 194 -3.45 16.20 21.51
C GLN A 194 -4.81 15.53 21.25
N PHE A 195 -5.71 15.54 22.24
CA PHE A 195 -7.06 14.98 22.11
C PHE A 195 -8.08 16.02 21.60
N TYR A 196 -7.77 17.31 21.72
CA TYR A 196 -8.67 18.40 21.38
C TYR A 196 -9.29 18.28 19.97
N PRO A 197 -8.55 17.92 18.90
CA PRO A 197 -9.15 17.75 17.58
C PRO A 197 -10.20 16.62 17.54
N THR A 198 -9.98 15.52 18.27
CA THR A 198 -10.97 14.44 18.38
C THR A 198 -12.17 14.85 19.26
N LEU A 199 -11.91 15.55 20.38
CA LEU A 199 -12.97 16.08 21.23
C LEU A 199 -13.89 17.02 20.44
N PHE A 200 -13.30 17.89 19.61
CA PHE A 200 -14.02 18.75 18.69
C PHE A 200 -14.98 17.97 17.80
N VAL A 201 -14.50 16.94 17.09
CA VAL A 201 -15.35 16.12 16.20
C VAL A 201 -16.56 15.56 16.95
N LEU A 202 -16.32 14.93 18.11
CA LEU A 202 -17.38 14.31 18.91
C LEU A 202 -18.41 15.34 19.42
N VAL A 203 -17.96 16.52 19.82
CA VAL A 203 -18.85 17.61 20.26
C VAL A 203 -19.65 18.14 19.08
N THR A 204 -19.02 18.40 17.94
CA THR A 204 -19.71 18.93 16.75
C THR A 204 -20.72 17.94 16.19
N ASP A 205 -20.50 16.63 16.31
CA ASP A 205 -21.49 15.61 15.91
C ASP A 205 -22.78 15.71 16.74
N ILE A 206 -22.66 15.95 18.05
CA ILE A 206 -23.82 16.17 18.94
C ILE A 206 -24.48 17.52 18.65
N MET A 207 -23.69 18.56 18.34
CA MET A 207 -24.23 19.86 17.95
C MET A 207 -25.02 19.78 16.65
N ASP A 208 -24.49 19.13 15.61
CA ASP A 208 -25.17 18.94 14.32
C ASP A 208 -26.44 18.09 14.48
N MET A 209 -26.43 17.08 15.36
CA MET A 209 -27.64 16.32 15.71
C MET A 209 -28.73 17.23 16.28
N LEU A 210 -28.39 18.11 17.23
CA LEU A 210 -29.35 19.09 17.76
C LEU A 210 -29.84 20.03 16.65
N GLY A 211 -28.93 20.52 15.80
CA GLY A 211 -29.26 21.38 14.66
C GLY A 211 -30.30 20.75 13.74
N ASN A 212 -30.10 19.47 13.38
CA ASN A 212 -31.02 18.69 12.54
C ASN A 212 -32.37 18.47 13.23
N PHE A 213 -32.36 18.11 14.51
CA PHE A 213 -33.55 17.99 15.34
C PHE A 213 -34.40 19.27 15.35
N VAL A 214 -33.77 20.43 15.58
CA VAL A 214 -34.46 21.72 15.59
C VAL A 214 -34.96 22.09 14.20
N TRP A 215 -34.14 21.88 13.16
CA TRP A 215 -34.52 22.10 11.77
C TRP A 215 -35.77 21.29 11.39
N ASP A 216 -35.78 19.99 11.66
CA ASP A 216 -36.91 19.11 11.35
C ASP A 216 -38.17 19.52 12.11
N ARG A 217 -38.04 19.97 13.36
CA ARG A 217 -39.17 20.47 14.15
C ARG A 217 -39.77 21.73 13.53
N ILE A 218 -38.94 22.69 13.14
CA ILE A 218 -39.41 23.95 12.54
C ILE A 218 -40.02 23.66 11.16
N LYS A 219 -39.38 22.80 10.37
CA LYS A 219 -39.90 22.36 9.07
C LYS A 219 -41.25 21.67 9.22
N ARG A 220 -41.42 20.75 10.17
CA ARG A 220 -42.72 20.11 10.44
C ARG A 220 -43.79 21.13 10.84
N LYS A 221 -43.47 22.08 11.72
CA LYS A 221 -44.40 23.18 12.05
C LYS A 221 -44.77 24.06 10.84
N ALA A 222 -43.89 24.15 9.84
CA ALA A 222 -44.15 24.88 8.62
C ALA A 222 -44.96 24.09 7.59
N GLU A 223 -45.06 22.77 7.69
CA GLU A 223 -45.74 21.89 6.71
C GLU A 223 -47.04 21.25 7.24
N PHE A 224 -47.18 21.12 8.57
CA PHE A 224 -48.26 20.40 9.24
C PHE A 224 -48.97 21.26 10.29
N THR A 225 -50.30 21.14 10.38
CA THR A 225 -51.11 21.77 11.42
C THR A 225 -50.87 21.11 12.79
N GLU A 226 -51.38 21.71 13.87
CA GLU A 226 -51.26 21.15 15.22
C GLU A 226 -51.86 19.74 15.34
N ASP A 227 -52.89 19.43 14.54
CA ASP A 227 -53.53 18.11 14.45
C ASP A 227 -52.76 17.10 13.56
N GLY A 228 -51.57 17.45 13.07
CA GLY A 228 -50.74 16.58 12.22
C GLY A 228 -51.21 16.48 10.75
N VAL A 229 -52.17 17.30 10.33
CA VAL A 229 -52.63 17.34 8.93
C VAL A 229 -51.68 18.17 8.09
N LYS A 230 -51.16 17.59 7.00
CA LYS A 230 -50.25 18.26 6.08
C LYS A 230 -51.00 19.32 5.26
N PHE A 231 -50.62 20.59 5.38
CA PHE A 231 -51.22 21.68 4.62
C PHE A 231 -50.37 22.14 3.42
N CYS A 232 -49.05 21.97 3.47
CA CYS A 232 -48.16 22.22 2.32
C CYS A 232 -46.87 21.38 2.37
N SER A 233 -46.12 21.35 1.26
CA SER A 233 -44.73 20.88 1.24
C SER A 233 -43.84 22.07 0.91
N LEU A 234 -42.79 22.30 1.70
CA LEU A 234 -41.85 23.38 1.41
C LEU A 234 -41.00 23.03 0.18
N PRO A 235 -40.90 23.91 -0.83
CA PRO A 235 -39.98 23.71 -1.94
C PRO A 235 -38.52 23.79 -1.47
N GLU A 236 -37.58 23.16 -2.20
CA GLU A 236 -36.16 23.06 -1.80
C GLU A 236 -35.50 24.44 -1.54
N ASN A 237 -35.91 25.45 -2.33
CA ASN A 237 -35.49 26.84 -2.20
C ASN A 237 -36.65 27.75 -1.76
N PHE A 238 -37.37 27.36 -0.71
CA PHE A 238 -38.43 28.17 -0.11
C PHE A 238 -37.93 29.56 0.31
N LYS A 239 -38.81 30.56 0.19
CA LYS A 239 -38.58 31.95 0.62
C LYS A 239 -39.35 32.26 1.89
N LEU A 240 -39.01 33.34 2.58
CA LEU A 240 -39.66 33.76 3.84
C LEU A 240 -41.20 33.88 3.77
N LYS A 241 -41.73 34.19 2.59
CA LYS A 241 -43.17 34.29 2.31
C LYS A 241 -43.90 32.94 2.34
N ASP A 242 -43.18 31.84 2.15
CA ASP A 242 -43.73 30.48 2.07
C ASP A 242 -43.84 29.82 3.46
N ILE A 243 -43.50 30.56 4.53
CA ILE A 243 -43.34 30.05 5.89
C ILE A 243 -44.42 30.65 6.79
N CYS A 244 -45.15 29.80 7.52
CA CYS A 244 -46.20 30.21 8.44
C CYS A 244 -45.66 30.93 9.68
N GLU A 245 -46.48 31.78 10.31
CA GLU A 245 -46.06 32.60 11.45
C GLU A 245 -45.67 31.76 12.67
N SER A 246 -46.40 30.66 12.94
CA SER A 246 -46.08 29.72 14.04
C SER A 246 -44.67 29.12 13.92
N ALA A 247 -44.23 28.79 12.70
CA ALA A 247 -42.88 28.29 12.45
C ALA A 247 -41.82 29.39 12.62
N LYS A 248 -42.12 30.63 12.20
CA LYS A 248 -41.24 31.80 12.42
C LYS A 248 -41.07 32.11 13.90
N GLU A 249 -42.15 32.17 14.66
CA GLU A 249 -42.13 32.40 16.10
C GLU A 249 -41.35 31.29 16.82
N THR A 250 -41.60 30.02 16.46
CA THR A 250 -40.85 28.89 17.04
C THR A 250 -39.35 29.01 16.76
N CYS A 251 -38.97 29.34 15.52
CA CYS A 251 -37.57 29.56 15.15
C CYS A 251 -36.94 30.74 15.92
N HIS A 252 -37.65 31.87 16.00
CA HIS A 252 -37.21 33.05 16.72
C HIS A 252 -36.98 32.76 18.22
N ASN A 253 -37.88 32.00 18.84
CA ASN A 253 -37.78 31.60 20.25
C ASN A 253 -36.51 30.79 20.53
N TRP A 254 -36.10 29.88 19.63
CA TRP A 254 -34.83 29.15 19.77
C TRP A 254 -33.63 30.11 19.79
N PHE A 255 -33.57 31.07 18.86
CA PHE A 255 -32.48 32.05 18.85
C PHE A 255 -32.49 33.01 20.04
N CYS A 256 -33.67 33.40 20.55
CA CYS A 256 -33.78 34.19 21.78
C CYS A 256 -33.25 33.44 23.01
N LYS A 257 -33.57 32.16 23.14
CA LYS A 257 -33.10 31.32 24.26
C LYS A 257 -31.60 31.04 24.17
N ILE A 258 -31.08 30.78 22.97
CA ILE A 258 -29.63 30.65 22.75
C ILE A 258 -28.92 31.99 23.02
N GLY A 259 -29.52 33.11 22.58
CA GLY A 259 -29.00 34.45 22.80
C GLY A 259 -28.93 34.86 24.28
N ALA A 260 -29.72 34.22 25.15
CA ALA A 260 -29.71 34.42 26.60
C ALA A 260 -28.59 33.66 27.32
N ILE A 261 -27.83 32.80 26.63
CA ILE A 261 -26.68 32.09 27.21
C ILE A 261 -25.57 33.10 27.49
N GLN A 262 -25.11 33.15 28.75
CA GLN A 262 -24.09 34.09 29.20
C GLN A 262 -22.68 33.75 28.68
N GLU A 263 -22.36 32.46 28.56
CA GLU A 263 -21.03 32.02 28.12
C GLU A 263 -20.90 32.10 26.59
N LEU A 264 -19.85 32.78 26.12
CA LEU A 264 -19.65 33.07 24.71
C LEU A 264 -19.44 31.81 23.85
N LEU A 265 -18.59 30.88 24.30
CA LEU A 265 -18.22 29.69 23.50
C LEU A 265 -19.45 28.78 23.22
N PRO A 266 -20.22 28.31 24.22
CA PRO A 266 -21.40 27.49 23.97
C PRO A 266 -22.45 28.21 23.12
N ARG A 267 -22.61 29.53 23.33
CA ARG A 267 -23.52 30.35 22.54
C ARG A 267 -23.16 30.34 21.06
N ILE A 268 -21.89 30.57 20.71
CA ILE A 268 -21.44 30.56 19.31
C ILE A 268 -21.69 29.19 18.67
N TYR A 269 -21.30 28.09 19.32
CA TYR A 269 -21.50 26.74 18.77
C TYR A 269 -22.98 26.41 18.53
N LEU A 270 -23.87 26.78 19.46
CA LEU A 270 -25.31 26.56 19.29
C LEU A 270 -25.90 27.45 18.20
N GLU A 271 -25.50 28.71 18.08
CA GLU A 271 -25.92 29.58 16.98
C GLU A 271 -25.42 29.05 15.61
N LEU A 272 -24.23 28.43 15.56
CA LEU A 272 -23.67 27.79 14.37
C LEU A 272 -24.39 26.47 14.01
N ALA A 273 -24.71 25.64 14.99
CA ALA A 273 -25.45 24.39 14.79
C ALA A 273 -26.85 24.65 14.22
N LEU A 274 -27.50 25.72 14.68
CA LEU A 274 -28.81 26.15 14.19
C LEU A 274 -28.71 27.13 13.01
N LEU A 275 -27.52 27.37 12.44
CA LEU A 275 -27.33 28.33 11.34
C LEU A 275 -28.29 28.10 10.16
N PRO A 276 -28.54 26.85 9.70
CA PRO A 276 -29.52 26.61 8.64
C PRO A 276 -30.92 27.15 8.97
N CYS A 277 -31.34 27.10 10.24
CA CYS A 277 -32.66 27.54 10.69
C CYS A 277 -32.92 29.04 10.46
N TRP A 278 -31.87 29.86 10.23
CA TRP A 278 -32.05 31.24 9.81
C TRP A 278 -32.79 31.39 8.49
N ARG A 279 -32.81 30.36 7.62
CA ARG A 279 -33.65 30.34 6.41
C ARG A 279 -35.14 30.52 6.71
N PHE A 280 -35.59 30.19 7.92
CA PHE A 280 -36.98 30.41 8.34
C PHE A 280 -37.28 31.85 8.76
N LEU A 281 -36.25 32.68 8.99
CA LEU A 281 -36.39 34.06 9.48
C LEU A 281 -35.89 35.09 8.47
N CYS A 282 -34.93 34.74 7.61
CA CYS A 282 -34.36 35.62 6.62
C CYS A 282 -33.92 34.85 5.36
N ASP A 283 -34.08 35.48 4.19
CA ASP A 283 -33.68 34.88 2.90
C ASP A 283 -32.14 34.87 2.72
N GLN A 284 -31.41 35.75 3.41
CA GLN A 284 -29.95 35.90 3.31
C GLN A 284 -29.31 36.16 4.69
N PRO A 285 -28.73 35.14 5.35
CA PRO A 285 -28.18 35.27 6.70
C PRO A 285 -26.75 35.86 6.76
N VAL A 286 -26.29 36.61 5.76
CA VAL A 286 -24.90 37.13 5.68
C VAL A 286 -24.51 37.95 6.92
N VAL A 287 -25.41 38.82 7.38
CA VAL A 287 -25.20 39.67 8.57
C VAL A 287 -25.03 38.84 9.85
N VAL A 288 -25.69 37.68 9.93
CA VAL A 288 -25.59 36.77 11.07
C VAL A 288 -24.21 36.14 11.12
N ILE A 289 -23.69 35.67 9.98
CA ILE A 289 -22.36 35.07 9.91
C ILE A 289 -21.29 36.12 10.23
N GLN A 290 -21.40 37.34 9.68
CA GLN A 290 -20.50 38.45 10.03
C GLN A 290 -20.51 38.77 11.53
N ARG A 291 -21.70 38.78 12.16
CA ARG A 291 -21.81 38.92 13.62
C ARG A 291 -21.10 37.79 14.35
N LEU A 292 -21.27 36.54 13.91
CA LEU A 292 -20.62 35.38 14.52
C LEU A 292 -19.09 35.42 14.38
N VAL A 293 -18.55 35.87 13.24
CA VAL A 293 -17.11 36.12 13.07
C VAL A 293 -16.62 37.15 14.08
N MET A 294 -17.34 38.27 14.25
CA MET A 294 -17.00 39.28 15.24
C MET A 294 -17.07 38.74 16.68
N MET A 295 -18.03 37.87 16.99
CA MET A 295 -18.13 37.19 18.28
C MET A 295 -16.95 36.22 18.51
N ALA A 296 -16.52 35.48 17.48
CA ALA A 296 -15.40 34.54 17.58
C ALA A 296 -14.06 35.23 17.90
N ARG A 297 -13.90 36.52 17.57
CA ARG A 297 -12.74 37.34 18.00
C ARG A 297 -12.65 37.51 19.52
N GLY A 298 -13.77 37.38 20.24
CA GLY A 298 -13.81 37.42 21.70
C GLY A 298 -13.28 36.15 22.39
N LEU A 299 -12.95 35.10 21.63
CA LEU A 299 -12.34 33.89 22.16
C LEU A 299 -10.82 34.10 22.32
N ALA A 300 -10.35 34.13 23.57
CA ALA A 300 -8.95 34.42 23.89
C ALA A 300 -8.01 33.23 23.65
N ASP A 301 -8.48 31.99 23.82
CA ASP A 301 -7.68 30.80 23.60
C ASP A 301 -7.52 30.52 22.08
N PRO A 302 -6.29 30.42 21.55
CA PRO A 302 -6.05 30.31 20.12
C PRO A 302 -6.52 28.99 19.53
N LEU A 303 -6.46 27.89 20.30
CA LEU A 303 -6.89 26.56 19.85
C LEU A 303 -8.42 26.51 19.77
N ALA A 304 -9.12 26.89 20.83
CA ALA A 304 -10.58 26.95 20.85
C ALA A 304 -11.13 27.93 19.81
N SER A 305 -10.45 29.05 19.59
CA SER A 305 -10.82 30.03 18.57
C SER A 305 -10.64 29.48 17.15
N ALA A 306 -9.54 28.78 16.87
CA ALA A 306 -9.31 28.15 15.56
C ALA A 306 -10.36 27.08 15.23
N TYR A 307 -10.67 26.19 16.16
CA TYR A 307 -11.68 25.14 15.95
C TYR A 307 -13.11 25.70 15.90
N CYS A 308 -13.41 26.77 16.64
CA CYS A 308 -14.67 27.48 16.49
C CYS A 308 -14.83 28.06 15.08
N ARG A 309 -13.76 28.66 14.52
CA ARG A 309 -13.74 29.15 13.14
C ARG A 309 -13.80 28.01 12.11
N LEU A 310 -13.18 26.87 12.39
CA LEU A 310 -13.31 25.65 11.56
C LEU A 310 -14.78 25.21 11.45
N TYR A 311 -15.48 25.09 12.58
CA TYR A 311 -16.90 24.74 12.58
C TYR A 311 -17.74 25.81 11.88
N MET A 312 -17.40 27.09 12.06
CA MET A 312 -18.05 28.18 11.34
C MET A 312 -17.88 28.07 9.83
N THR A 313 -16.67 27.79 9.34
CA THR A 313 -16.39 27.54 7.92
C THR A 313 -17.26 26.39 7.40
N HIS A 314 -17.35 25.29 8.15
CA HIS A 314 -18.20 24.16 7.79
C HIS A 314 -19.69 24.54 7.72
N CYS A 315 -20.23 25.21 8.74
CA CYS A 315 -21.63 25.64 8.78
C CYS A 315 -21.95 26.66 7.69
N ALA A 316 -21.03 27.58 7.38
CA ALA A 316 -21.21 28.59 6.33
C ALA A 316 -21.34 27.97 4.93
N LEU A 317 -20.67 26.84 4.67
CA LEU A 317 -20.77 26.11 3.40
C LEU A 317 -22.10 25.39 3.20
N LYS A 318 -22.88 25.17 4.28
CA LYS A 318 -24.25 24.63 4.18
C LYS A 318 -25.24 25.68 3.62
N LEU A 319 -24.80 26.93 3.44
CA LEU A 319 -25.63 28.01 2.93
C LEU A 319 -25.45 28.21 1.41
N PRO A 320 -26.49 28.66 0.69
CA PRO A 320 -26.47 28.76 -0.78
C PRO A 320 -25.42 29.73 -1.37
N SER A 321 -24.87 30.64 -0.55
CA SER A 321 -23.86 31.63 -0.96
C SER A 321 -22.92 31.96 0.21
N CYS A 322 -21.75 31.32 0.25
CA CYS A 322 -20.70 31.63 1.22
C CYS A 322 -19.77 32.72 0.64
N ASP A 323 -19.50 33.78 1.40
CA ASP A 323 -18.57 34.85 1.02
C ASP A 323 -17.12 34.44 1.33
N VAL A 324 -16.26 34.38 0.32
CA VAL A 324 -14.83 34.08 0.46
C VAL A 324 -14.14 35.08 1.40
N GLY A 325 -14.59 36.35 1.42
CA GLY A 325 -14.07 37.37 2.33
C GLY A 325 -14.23 37.00 3.81
N LEU A 326 -15.26 36.24 4.16
CA LEU A 326 -15.48 35.74 5.52
C LEU A 326 -14.40 34.73 5.93
N LEU A 327 -14.13 33.76 5.05
CA LEU A 327 -13.13 32.72 5.30
C LEU A 327 -11.72 33.31 5.39
N VAL A 328 -11.43 34.31 4.56
CA VAL A 328 -10.19 35.08 4.60
C VAL A 328 -10.06 35.83 5.94
N SER A 329 -11.14 36.44 6.44
CA SER A 329 -11.16 37.05 7.78
C SER A 329 -10.85 36.02 8.89
N CYS A 330 -11.33 34.78 8.78
CA CYS A 330 -11.05 33.74 9.77
C CYS A 330 -9.56 33.40 9.87
N ILE A 331 -8.86 33.31 8.73
CA ILE A 331 -7.41 33.07 8.71
C ILE A 331 -6.65 34.29 9.24
N ASN A 332 -7.04 35.50 8.83
CA ASN A 332 -6.39 36.73 9.30
C ASN A 332 -6.57 36.97 10.80
N ASP A 333 -7.76 36.68 11.35
CA ASP A 333 -8.01 36.75 12.78
C ASP A 333 -7.18 35.69 13.54
N THR A 334 -6.99 34.50 12.95
CA THR A 334 -6.14 33.45 13.51
C THR A 334 -4.67 33.88 13.54
N ASN A 335 -4.18 34.51 12.45
CA ASN A 335 -2.83 35.09 12.39
C ASN A 335 -2.67 36.22 13.43
N ALA A 336 -3.64 37.12 13.55
CA ALA A 336 -3.63 38.19 14.54
C ALA A 336 -3.59 37.66 15.97
N GLN A 337 -4.36 36.60 16.28
CA GLN A 337 -4.29 35.93 17.58
C GLN A 337 -2.90 35.32 17.81
N LEU A 338 -2.32 34.61 16.84
CA LEU A 338 -0.99 34.01 16.96
C LEU A 338 0.12 35.05 17.15
N LYS A 339 0.02 36.25 16.58
CA LYS A 339 0.97 37.37 16.84
C LYS A 339 1.09 37.73 18.32
N HIS A 340 0.04 37.52 19.11
CA HIS A 340 0.08 37.77 20.56
C HIS A 340 0.71 36.63 21.36
N PHE A 341 0.62 35.38 20.88
CA PHE A 341 1.15 34.19 21.56
C PHE A 341 2.58 33.81 21.14
N ILE A 342 2.97 34.18 19.92
CA ILE A 342 4.29 33.95 19.33
C ILE A 342 4.87 35.32 18.98
N PRO A 343 5.72 35.91 19.82
CA PRO A 343 6.41 37.15 19.48
C PRO A 343 7.52 36.87 18.44
N ALA A 344 7.70 37.76 17.47
CA ALA A 344 8.61 37.59 16.31
C ALA A 344 10.11 37.49 16.65
N LYS A 345 10.50 37.64 17.93
CA LYS A 345 11.88 37.46 18.43
C LYS A 345 11.83 36.85 19.83
N GLU A 346 12.01 35.54 19.95
CA GLU A 346 12.21 34.92 21.27
C GLU A 346 13.70 34.79 21.61
N THR A 347 14.05 35.28 22.79
CA THR A 347 15.28 34.96 23.51
C THR A 347 15.30 33.46 23.85
N LYS A 348 16.40 32.80 23.53
CA LYS A 348 16.67 31.36 23.73
C LYS A 348 16.33 30.87 25.15
N THR A 349 15.12 30.34 25.35
CA THR A 349 14.76 29.50 26.51
C THR A 349 13.98 28.28 26.02
N GLY A 350 14.63 27.11 26.07
CA GLY A 350 14.31 25.92 25.27
C GLY A 350 12.99 25.18 25.54
N ASN A 351 12.27 25.44 26.64
CA ASN A 351 11.01 24.72 26.94
C ASN A 351 9.73 25.43 26.43
N SER A 352 9.84 26.69 25.98
CA SER A 352 8.70 27.50 25.48
C SER A 352 8.35 27.19 24.02
N THR A 353 9.35 26.85 23.21
CA THR A 353 9.23 26.70 21.75
C THR A 353 8.43 25.46 21.33
N ASP A 354 8.64 24.32 21.99
CA ASP A 354 7.99 23.06 21.61
C ASP A 354 6.47 23.09 21.80
N ASN A 355 6.00 23.71 22.88
CA ASN A 355 4.55 23.86 23.14
C ASN A 355 3.88 24.81 22.12
N LYS A 356 4.62 25.79 21.58
CA LYS A 356 4.10 26.72 20.56
C LYS A 356 4.04 26.06 19.20
N VAL A 357 5.06 25.30 18.81
CA VAL A 357 5.06 24.51 17.57
C VAL A 357 3.95 23.45 17.62
N LEU A 358 3.78 22.78 18.77
CA LEU A 358 2.68 21.83 18.99
C LEU A 358 1.31 22.51 18.86
N LEU A 359 1.13 23.69 19.45
CA LEU A 359 -0.12 24.46 19.35
C LEU A 359 -0.47 24.80 17.89
N VAL A 360 0.50 25.28 17.11
CA VAL A 360 0.31 25.58 15.69
C VAL A 360 0.01 24.31 14.89
N GLY A 361 0.70 23.21 15.17
CA GLY A 361 0.41 21.91 14.56
C GLY A 361 -0.99 21.37 14.88
N LEU A 362 -1.54 21.68 16.06
CA LEU A 362 -2.93 21.35 16.41
C LEU A 362 -3.95 22.25 15.72
N MET A 363 -3.56 23.48 15.33
CA MET A 363 -4.37 24.42 14.56
C MET A 363 -4.30 24.17 13.04
N GLU A 364 -3.28 23.47 12.55
CA GLU A 364 -3.09 23.11 11.13
C GLU A 364 -4.38 22.61 10.45
N PRO A 365 -5.16 21.65 11.02
CA PRO A 365 -6.35 21.16 10.34
C PRO A 365 -7.41 22.25 10.10
N ALA A 366 -7.51 23.23 11.01
CA ALA A 366 -8.43 24.35 10.85
C ALA A 366 -7.99 25.28 9.69
N ILE A 367 -6.69 25.50 9.56
CA ILE A 367 -6.09 26.28 8.47
C ILE A 367 -6.24 25.53 7.15
N GLU A 368 -5.86 24.26 7.11
CA GLU A 368 -5.97 23.38 5.94
C GLU A 368 -7.39 23.39 5.36
N TYR A 369 -8.39 23.10 6.20
CA TYR A 369 -9.78 23.04 5.76
C TYR A 369 -10.27 24.40 5.28
N THR A 370 -9.94 25.48 6.00
CA THR A 370 -10.38 26.83 5.61
C THR A 370 -9.75 27.27 4.28
N VAL A 371 -8.45 27.03 4.08
CA VAL A 371 -7.75 27.31 2.82
C VAL A 371 -8.35 26.50 1.68
N LYS A 372 -8.57 25.20 1.87
CA LYS A 372 -9.24 24.34 0.88
C LYS A 372 -10.60 24.88 0.46
N CYS A 373 -11.39 25.36 1.41
CA CYS A 373 -12.70 25.94 1.13
C CYS A 373 -12.61 27.27 0.37
N ILE A 374 -11.55 28.06 0.63
CA ILE A 374 -11.30 29.31 -0.09
C ILE A 374 -10.95 29.03 -1.54
N PHE A 375 -10.05 28.06 -1.82
CA PHE A 375 -9.53 27.80 -3.16
C PHE A 375 -10.36 26.86 -4.02
N LYS A 376 -11.51 26.35 -3.53
CA LYS A 376 -12.37 25.41 -4.25
C LYS A 376 -12.83 25.91 -5.63
N ASP A 377 -13.14 27.21 -5.74
CA ASP A 377 -13.70 27.84 -6.95
C ASP A 377 -12.98 29.14 -7.35
N VAL A 378 -11.72 29.34 -6.94
CA VAL A 378 -11.00 30.61 -7.16
C VAL A 378 -10.56 30.77 -8.62
N SER A 379 -10.95 31.90 -9.22
CA SER A 379 -10.45 32.30 -10.54
C SER A 379 -9.04 32.89 -10.46
N GLN A 380 -8.27 32.80 -11.56
CA GLN A 380 -6.90 33.31 -11.62
C GLN A 380 -6.76 34.81 -11.28
N ARG A 381 -7.80 35.63 -11.52
CA ARG A 381 -7.80 37.06 -11.18
C ARG A 381 -7.97 37.32 -9.68
N GLN A 382 -8.69 36.45 -8.98
CA GLN A 382 -8.90 36.56 -7.53
C GLN A 382 -7.73 35.97 -6.74
N LEU A 383 -6.84 35.20 -7.39
CA LEU A 383 -5.67 34.60 -6.77
C LEU A 383 -4.73 35.67 -6.21
N ASP A 384 -4.32 36.64 -7.02
CA ASP A 384 -3.36 37.68 -6.61
C ASP A 384 -3.92 38.56 -5.49
N GLU A 385 -5.22 38.84 -5.54
CA GLU A 385 -5.92 39.56 -4.47
C GLU A 385 -5.94 38.72 -3.18
N THR A 386 -6.34 37.46 -3.27
CA THR A 386 -6.46 36.55 -2.12
C THR A 386 -5.10 36.28 -1.47
N LEU A 387 -4.03 36.10 -2.26
CA LEU A 387 -2.66 35.96 -1.77
C LEU A 387 -2.17 37.23 -1.05
N GLN A 388 -2.49 38.41 -1.58
CA GLN A 388 -2.19 39.67 -0.89
C GLN A 388 -2.93 39.78 0.45
N VAL A 389 -4.20 39.34 0.53
CA VAL A 389 -4.96 39.41 1.79
C VAL A 389 -4.42 38.45 2.86
N PHE A 390 -3.77 37.35 2.50
CA PHE A 390 -3.06 36.47 3.45
C PHE A 390 -1.69 37.00 3.90
N GLY A 391 -1.31 38.21 3.46
CA GLY A 391 0.00 38.77 3.71
C GLY A 391 1.12 38.14 2.87
N LEU A 392 0.80 37.28 1.90
CA LEU A 392 1.75 36.65 0.97
C LEU A 392 2.09 37.55 -0.23
N GLY A 393 1.91 38.86 -0.09
CA GLY A 393 2.17 39.87 -1.12
C GLY A 393 3.62 40.34 -1.17
N ARG A 394 3.89 41.35 -2.02
CA ARG A 394 5.24 41.94 -2.19
C ARG A 394 5.78 42.63 -0.92
N ASN A 395 4.90 43.06 -0.02
CA ASN A 395 5.23 43.62 1.29
C ASN A 395 4.71 42.65 2.36
N MET A 396 5.54 41.69 2.78
CA MET A 396 5.22 40.76 3.86
C MET A 396 5.25 41.51 5.20
N ASP A 397 4.07 41.82 5.74
CA ASP A 397 3.95 42.20 7.16
C ASP A 397 4.15 40.94 8.03
N ASN A 398 4.97 41.02 9.08
CA ASN A 398 5.31 39.94 10.03
C ASN A 398 4.12 39.00 10.36
N SER A 399 3.89 37.99 9.52
CA SER A 399 2.86 36.96 9.69
C SER A 399 3.46 35.82 10.49
N GLN A 400 2.73 35.28 11.47
CA GLN A 400 3.21 34.17 12.31
C GLN A 400 2.80 32.80 11.76
N CYS A 401 1.99 32.75 10.70
CA CYS A 401 1.50 31.53 10.07
C CYS A 401 1.53 31.56 8.54
N ALA A 402 2.38 32.41 7.94
CA ALA A 402 2.54 32.46 6.49
C ALA A 402 3.07 31.13 5.93
N SER A 403 4.00 30.46 6.61
CA SER A 403 4.60 29.19 6.14
C SER A 403 3.56 28.09 6.01
N ILE A 404 2.72 27.89 7.02
CA ILE A 404 1.67 26.86 7.02
C ILE A 404 0.51 27.20 6.07
N VAL A 405 0.13 28.48 5.99
CA VAL A 405 -0.89 28.95 5.04
C VAL A 405 -0.39 28.74 3.61
N LEU A 406 0.85 29.14 3.30
CA LEU A 406 1.44 28.94 1.98
C LEU A 406 1.52 27.45 1.60
N HIS A 407 1.82 26.56 2.56
CA HIS A 407 1.81 25.12 2.33
C HIS A 407 0.46 24.64 1.78
N HIS A 408 -0.63 24.97 2.49
CA HIS A 408 -1.96 24.54 2.08
C HIS A 408 -2.46 25.29 0.85
N VAL A 409 -2.07 26.55 0.64
CA VAL A 409 -2.36 27.27 -0.61
C VAL A 409 -1.74 26.52 -1.79
N LEU A 410 -0.45 26.18 -1.70
CA LEU A 410 0.26 25.46 -2.75
C LEU A 410 -0.34 24.07 -3.02
N LYS A 411 -0.86 23.41 -1.98
CA LYS A 411 -1.53 22.11 -2.07
C LYS A 411 -2.84 22.18 -2.85
N GLU A 412 -3.62 23.25 -2.67
CA GLU A 412 -4.97 23.38 -3.24
C GLU A 412 -4.99 24.06 -4.61
N LEU A 413 -3.95 24.81 -4.98
CA LEU A 413 -3.89 25.50 -6.28
C LEU A 413 -3.80 24.53 -7.46
N PRO A 414 -4.46 24.83 -8.61
CA PRO A 414 -4.30 24.08 -9.84
C PRO A 414 -2.84 24.01 -10.29
N VAL A 415 -2.41 22.86 -10.78
CA VAL A 415 -1.01 22.62 -11.18
C VAL A 415 -0.56 23.55 -12.33
N GLU A 416 -1.50 23.97 -13.19
CA GLU A 416 -1.29 24.96 -14.26
C GLU A 416 -0.74 26.28 -13.71
N VAL A 417 -1.31 26.73 -12.59
CA VAL A 417 -0.95 28.00 -11.95
C VAL A 417 0.39 27.85 -11.25
N VAL A 418 0.59 26.75 -10.52
CA VAL A 418 1.83 26.46 -9.80
C VAL A 418 3.02 26.35 -10.77
N SER A 419 2.84 25.65 -11.89
CA SER A 419 3.90 25.48 -12.91
C SER A 419 4.24 26.79 -13.63
N SER A 420 3.26 27.62 -13.95
CA SER A 420 3.47 28.92 -14.61
C SER A 420 4.19 29.93 -13.70
N ASN A 421 3.95 29.85 -12.38
CA ASN A 421 4.47 30.78 -11.39
C ASN A 421 5.52 30.15 -10.45
N ALA A 422 6.18 29.07 -10.88
CA ALA A 422 7.04 28.25 -10.01
C ALA A 422 8.17 29.05 -9.32
N VAL A 423 8.80 29.97 -10.06
CA VAL A 423 9.87 30.84 -9.54
C VAL A 423 9.33 31.84 -8.50
N GLU A 424 8.12 32.35 -8.70
CA GLU A 424 7.48 33.26 -7.75
C GLU A 424 7.13 32.52 -6.45
N PHE A 425 6.56 31.31 -6.55
CA PHE A 425 6.30 30.46 -5.39
C PHE A 425 7.59 30.12 -4.63
N LEU A 426 8.69 29.84 -5.33
CA LEU A 426 9.97 29.60 -4.69
C LEU A 426 10.44 30.82 -3.88
N GLN A 427 10.32 32.03 -4.43
CA GLN A 427 10.64 33.27 -3.70
C GLN A 427 9.69 33.52 -2.52
N LEU A 428 8.43 33.15 -2.65
CA LEU A 428 7.47 33.24 -1.54
C LEU A 428 7.83 32.29 -0.41
N ILE A 429 8.21 31.05 -0.71
CA ILE A 429 8.65 30.06 0.29
C ILE A 429 9.91 30.55 1.02
N GLU A 430 10.86 31.15 0.30
CA GLU A 430 12.07 31.72 0.89
C GLU A 430 11.75 32.85 1.87
N ARG A 431 10.77 33.70 1.54
CA ARG A 431 10.34 34.84 2.36
C ARG A 431 9.43 34.45 3.53
N SER A 432 8.66 33.37 3.41
CA SER A 432 7.68 32.93 4.41
C SER A 432 8.27 32.07 5.53
N ASN A 433 9.53 32.32 5.93
CA ASN A 433 10.20 31.51 6.96
C ASN A 433 9.78 31.95 8.37
N ASP A 434 8.68 31.38 8.86
CA ASP A 434 8.20 31.54 10.24
C ASP A 434 8.20 30.19 10.99
N SER A 435 7.95 30.22 12.30
CA SER A 435 7.93 29.02 13.15
C SER A 435 6.67 28.16 13.03
N SER A 436 5.74 28.49 12.11
CA SER A 436 4.48 27.75 11.99
C SER A 436 4.61 26.41 11.28
N PHE A 437 5.63 26.26 10.43
CA PHE A 437 5.79 25.07 9.60
C PHE A 437 7.24 24.87 9.17
N HIS A 438 7.69 23.63 9.07
CA HIS A 438 9.03 23.30 8.62
C HIS A 438 9.22 23.68 7.15
N GLN A 439 10.16 24.58 6.86
CA GLN A 439 10.33 25.17 5.53
C GLN A 439 10.67 24.14 4.44
N PHE A 440 11.42 23.08 4.78
CA PHE A 440 11.75 22.02 3.81
C PHE A 440 10.51 21.30 3.26
N LEU A 441 9.43 21.20 4.04
CA LEU A 441 8.17 20.60 3.57
C LEU A 441 7.48 21.44 2.49
N ASN A 442 7.65 22.77 2.52
CA ASN A 442 7.17 23.65 1.46
C ASN A 442 7.98 23.48 0.18
N TYR A 443 9.30 23.42 0.27
CA TYR A 443 10.14 23.12 -0.90
C TYR A 443 9.81 21.75 -1.49
N ARG A 444 9.65 20.72 -0.63
CA ARG A 444 9.25 19.37 -1.03
C ARG A 444 7.90 19.38 -1.75
N LEU A 445 6.88 20.03 -1.20
CA LEU A 445 5.55 20.11 -1.81
C LEU A 445 5.62 20.77 -3.20
N LEU A 446 6.35 21.87 -3.35
CA LEU A 446 6.52 22.51 -4.65
C LEU A 446 7.11 21.55 -5.69
N GLY A 447 8.12 20.75 -5.32
CA GLY A 447 8.70 19.72 -6.19
C GLY A 447 7.65 18.70 -6.61
N LEU A 448 6.91 18.13 -5.66
CA LEU A 448 5.85 17.15 -5.95
C LEU A 448 4.76 17.73 -6.87
N ARG A 449 4.32 18.98 -6.65
CA ARG A 449 3.32 19.63 -7.50
C ARG A 449 3.84 19.85 -8.92
N LEU A 450 5.11 20.21 -9.07
CA LEU A 450 5.74 20.37 -10.39
C LEU A 450 5.95 19.02 -11.11
N CYS A 451 6.02 17.88 -10.39
CA CYS A 451 6.09 16.55 -11.01
C CYS A 451 4.79 16.14 -11.71
N GLU A 452 3.64 16.64 -11.26
CA GLU A 452 2.32 16.27 -11.81
C GLU A 452 2.14 16.72 -13.26
N ARG A 453 2.87 17.77 -13.68
CA ARG A 453 2.84 18.27 -15.05
C ARG A 453 4.22 18.76 -15.46
N ARG A 454 4.72 18.27 -16.60
CA ARG A 454 6.03 18.66 -17.14
C ARG A 454 6.13 20.18 -17.35
N PRO A 455 6.94 20.89 -16.53
CA PRO A 455 7.20 22.30 -16.74
C PRO A 455 8.17 22.49 -17.93
N PRO A 456 8.20 23.67 -18.56
CA PRO A 456 9.25 24.04 -19.52
C PRO A 456 10.65 23.92 -18.90
N VAL A 457 11.63 23.49 -19.69
CA VAL A 457 13.02 23.24 -19.24
C VAL A 457 13.64 24.47 -18.58
N ASP A 458 13.42 25.67 -19.12
CA ASP A 458 13.96 26.93 -18.58
C ASP A 458 13.50 27.20 -17.13
N ILE A 459 12.25 26.84 -16.81
CA ILE A 459 11.69 27.01 -15.47
C ILE A 459 12.31 25.98 -14.52
N VAL A 460 12.47 24.73 -14.97
CA VAL A 460 13.08 23.66 -14.17
C VAL A 460 14.52 24.02 -13.81
N ASP A 461 15.32 24.47 -14.77
CA ASP A 461 16.71 24.86 -14.52
C ASP A 461 16.81 26.04 -13.55
N ALA A 462 15.95 27.06 -13.70
CA ALA A 462 15.93 28.20 -12.78
C ALA A 462 15.56 27.78 -11.34
N VAL A 463 14.54 26.93 -11.20
CA VAL A 463 14.07 26.42 -9.91
C VAL A 463 15.15 25.55 -9.25
N MET A 464 15.74 24.60 -9.98
CA MET A 464 16.77 23.70 -9.46
C MET A 464 18.03 24.43 -9.01
N ASN A 465 18.50 25.41 -9.78
CA ASN A 465 19.67 26.21 -9.42
C ASN A 465 19.46 27.02 -8.13
N ASN A 466 18.24 27.49 -7.88
CA ASN A 466 17.91 28.21 -6.66
C ASN A 466 17.76 27.25 -5.47
N ILE A 467 17.07 26.13 -5.66
CA ILE A 467 16.86 25.11 -4.63
C ILE A 467 18.18 24.53 -4.13
N LEU A 468 19.08 24.14 -5.03
CA LEU A 468 20.38 23.61 -4.64
C LEU A 468 21.18 24.61 -3.80
N LYS A 469 21.07 25.92 -4.09
CA LYS A 469 21.73 26.96 -3.29
C LYS A 469 21.10 27.15 -1.90
N VAL A 470 19.77 27.15 -1.83
CA VAL A 470 19.03 27.37 -0.58
C VAL A 470 19.19 26.19 0.37
N ILE A 471 19.05 24.96 -0.14
CA ILE A 471 19.03 23.76 0.70
C ILE A 471 20.44 23.29 1.05
N ALA A 472 21.47 23.65 0.27
CA ALA A 472 22.87 23.43 0.68
C ALA A 472 23.24 24.14 1.99
N GLN A 473 22.48 25.15 2.41
CA GLN A 473 22.68 25.85 3.68
C GLN A 473 22.00 25.15 4.87
N ASN A 474 21.22 24.09 4.63
CA ASN A 474 20.50 23.39 5.69
C ASN A 474 21.42 22.51 6.55
N GLU A 475 21.18 22.54 7.87
CA GLU A 475 21.95 21.75 8.82
C GLU A 475 21.61 20.25 8.78
N SER A 476 20.37 19.89 8.43
CA SER A 476 19.88 18.50 8.37
C SER A 476 20.05 17.86 6.99
N LEU A 477 20.73 16.72 6.95
CA LEU A 477 20.93 15.93 5.72
C LEU A 477 19.63 15.26 5.24
N ASP A 478 18.77 14.83 6.17
CA ASP A 478 17.56 14.10 5.84
C ASP A 478 16.51 15.03 5.20
N GLU A 479 16.44 16.27 5.68
CA GLU A 479 15.63 17.33 5.06
C GLU A 479 16.14 17.65 3.65
N TYR A 480 17.47 17.72 3.47
CA TYR A 480 18.08 17.93 2.15
C TYR A 480 17.69 16.80 1.19
N LEU A 481 17.89 15.54 1.58
CA LEU A 481 17.57 14.36 0.75
C LEU A 481 16.08 14.29 0.41
N THR A 482 15.20 14.60 1.37
CA THR A 482 13.76 14.61 1.19
C THR A 482 13.32 15.61 0.12
N VAL A 483 13.93 16.79 0.09
CA VAL A 483 13.61 17.79 -0.95
C VAL A 483 14.19 17.38 -2.30
N ILE A 484 15.46 16.95 -2.35
CA ILE A 484 16.07 16.49 -3.61
C ILE A 484 15.27 15.36 -4.25
N ASP A 485 14.82 14.39 -3.46
CA ASP A 485 13.98 13.29 -3.93
C ASP A 485 12.70 13.79 -4.64
N ALA A 486 12.07 14.86 -4.13
CA ALA A 486 10.86 15.44 -4.71
C ALA A 486 11.09 16.11 -6.08
N TYR A 487 12.29 16.64 -6.35
CA TYR A 487 12.60 17.30 -7.62
C TYR A 487 13.26 16.39 -8.64
N LEU A 488 13.86 15.27 -8.21
CA LEU A 488 14.61 14.38 -9.08
C LEU A 488 13.77 13.88 -10.26
N ASP A 489 12.47 13.60 -10.05
CA ASP A 489 11.59 13.15 -11.12
C ASP A 489 11.47 14.19 -12.24
N ILE A 490 11.40 15.49 -11.93
CA ILE A 490 11.32 16.56 -12.93
C ILE A 490 12.65 16.69 -13.68
N VAL A 491 13.77 16.57 -12.96
CA VAL A 491 15.11 16.60 -13.55
C VAL A 491 15.28 15.46 -14.55
N LEU A 492 14.90 14.24 -14.17
CA LEU A 492 14.99 13.05 -15.02
C LEU A 492 14.01 13.09 -16.21
N GLN A 493 12.80 13.64 -16.01
CA GLN A 493 11.82 13.81 -17.10
C GLN A 493 12.27 14.82 -18.16
N ASN A 494 13.06 15.83 -17.78
CA ASN A 494 13.54 16.89 -18.68
C ASN A 494 14.96 16.63 -19.25
N ASN A 495 15.56 15.47 -18.99
CA ASN A 495 16.92 15.10 -19.46
C ASN A 495 18.03 16.08 -19.03
N LEU A 496 17.95 16.58 -17.80
CA LEU A 496 18.92 17.54 -17.27
C LEU A 496 20.11 16.81 -16.62
N ASP A 497 20.94 16.16 -17.45
CA ASP A 497 22.06 15.32 -16.99
C ASP A 497 23.11 16.10 -16.17
N SER A 498 23.32 17.39 -16.49
CA SER A 498 24.19 18.28 -15.71
C SER A 498 23.68 18.47 -14.28
N SER A 499 22.36 18.56 -14.11
CA SER A 499 21.72 18.72 -12.80
C SER A 499 21.77 17.43 -12.01
N VAL A 500 21.60 16.26 -12.66
CA VAL A 500 21.80 14.94 -12.01
C VAL A 500 23.22 14.81 -11.45
N ARG A 501 24.24 15.14 -12.25
CA ARG A 501 25.64 15.11 -11.81
C ARG A 501 25.89 16.05 -10.63
N THR A 502 25.37 17.27 -10.69
CA THR A 502 25.49 18.26 -9.60
C THR A 502 24.82 17.77 -8.32
N ILE A 503 23.65 17.13 -8.42
CA ILE A 503 22.94 16.53 -7.29
C ILE A 503 23.77 15.40 -6.66
N LEU A 504 24.32 14.48 -7.46
CA LEU A 504 25.13 13.37 -6.95
C LEU A 504 26.43 13.85 -6.29
N GLU A 505 27.11 14.83 -6.90
CA GLU A 505 28.27 15.50 -6.30
C GLU A 505 27.91 16.15 -4.95
N ALA A 506 26.78 16.85 -4.87
CA ALA A 506 26.32 17.49 -3.64
C ALA A 506 25.93 16.48 -2.55
N ILE A 507 25.27 15.37 -2.91
CA ILE A 507 24.95 14.28 -1.97
C ILE A 507 26.25 13.67 -1.42
N SER A 508 27.21 13.29 -2.27
CA SER A 508 28.49 12.73 -1.83
C SER A 508 29.27 13.69 -0.92
N GLN A 509 29.25 15.00 -1.21
CA GLN A 509 29.91 15.99 -0.36
C GLN A 509 29.27 16.12 1.02
N GLN A 510 27.93 16.12 1.11
CA GLN A 510 27.22 16.30 2.39
C GLN A 510 27.22 15.06 3.27
N THR A 511 27.34 13.86 2.71
CA THR A 511 27.32 12.59 3.46
C THR A 511 28.65 12.23 4.09
N ARG A 512 29.79 12.74 3.59
CA ARG A 512 31.15 12.39 4.07
C ARG A 512 31.40 12.56 5.57
N ASN A 513 30.60 13.36 6.28
CA ASN A 513 30.79 13.66 7.71
C ASN A 513 29.50 13.61 8.54
N ARG A 514 28.40 13.05 8.02
CA ARG A 514 27.08 13.08 8.67
C ARG A 514 26.44 11.69 8.71
N VAL A 515 25.80 11.35 9.83
CA VAL A 515 24.99 10.14 9.95
C VAL A 515 23.64 10.40 9.28
N ILE A 516 23.18 9.45 8.46
CA ILE A 516 21.87 9.49 7.80
C ILE A 516 20.84 8.82 8.71
N ASP A 517 19.69 9.46 8.92
CA ASP A 517 18.60 8.84 9.68
C ASP A 517 17.79 7.84 8.81
N GLU A 518 16.78 7.19 9.40
CA GLU A 518 15.93 6.26 8.65
C GLU A 518 15.17 6.93 7.50
N ASN A 519 14.74 8.19 7.65
CA ASN A 519 13.99 8.93 6.63
C ASN A 519 14.89 9.35 5.46
N GLY A 520 16.13 9.74 5.75
CA GLY A 520 17.18 10.03 4.78
C GLY A 520 17.55 8.78 3.99
N LEU A 521 17.65 7.62 4.65
CA LEU A 521 17.87 6.33 3.95
C LEU A 521 16.71 5.98 3.02
N LEU A 522 15.45 6.22 3.41
CA LEU A 522 14.29 6.03 2.54
C LEU A 522 14.28 6.99 1.34
N SER A 523 14.66 8.25 1.57
CA SER A 523 14.79 9.24 0.50
C SER A 523 15.92 8.87 -0.46
N LEU A 524 17.05 8.39 0.07
CA LEU A 524 18.18 7.92 -0.73
C LEU A 524 17.84 6.68 -1.55
N GLN A 525 17.09 5.73 -0.96
CA GLN A 525 16.52 4.59 -1.67
C GLN A 525 15.65 5.04 -2.83
N SER A 526 14.75 6.01 -2.60
CA SER A 526 13.90 6.56 -3.66
C SER A 526 14.74 7.19 -4.78
N ILE A 527 15.75 8.00 -4.42
CA ILE A 527 16.67 8.64 -5.37
C ILE A 527 17.39 7.60 -6.25
N ILE A 528 18.02 6.58 -5.65
CA ILE A 528 18.73 5.54 -6.41
C ILE A 528 17.75 4.72 -7.25
N GLY A 529 16.58 4.39 -6.71
CA GLY A 529 15.52 3.68 -7.43
C GLY A 529 15.04 4.44 -8.68
N LYS A 530 14.85 5.76 -8.56
CA LYS A 530 14.48 6.65 -9.68
C LYS A 530 15.56 6.67 -10.75
N LEU A 531 16.83 6.76 -10.37
CA LEU A 531 17.95 6.67 -11.30
C LEU A 531 17.96 5.32 -12.04
N LEU A 532 17.87 4.19 -11.33
CA LEU A 532 17.83 2.86 -11.93
C LEU A 532 16.64 2.66 -12.90
N SER A 533 15.51 3.31 -12.62
CA SER A 533 14.32 3.23 -13.48
C SER A 533 14.46 4.02 -14.80
N ARG A 534 15.36 5.02 -14.83
CA ARG A 534 15.53 5.93 -15.96
C ARG A 534 16.38 5.32 -17.08
N TYR A 535 17.47 4.66 -16.72
CA TYR A 535 18.44 4.12 -17.68
C TYR A 535 18.04 2.72 -18.13
N GLN A 536 18.42 2.34 -19.36
CA GLN A 536 18.13 1.00 -19.91
C GLN A 536 19.26 0.02 -19.62
N HIS A 537 20.51 0.48 -19.65
CA HIS A 537 21.69 -0.35 -19.43
C HIS A 537 22.33 -0.04 -18.08
N LEU A 538 22.80 -1.11 -17.42
CA LEU A 538 23.40 -1.00 -16.09
C LEU A 538 24.73 -0.23 -16.14
N GLU A 539 25.45 -0.37 -17.25
CA GLU A 539 26.71 0.32 -17.54
C GLU A 539 26.52 1.84 -17.53
N ASP A 540 25.40 2.35 -18.06
CA ASP A 540 25.10 3.79 -18.05
C ASP A 540 24.89 4.33 -16.63
N VAL A 541 24.26 3.54 -15.76
CA VAL A 541 24.03 3.91 -14.36
C VAL A 541 25.34 3.91 -13.58
N PHE A 542 26.17 2.88 -13.77
CA PHE A 542 27.46 2.77 -13.07
C PHE A 542 28.48 3.80 -13.57
N ALA A 543 28.30 4.33 -14.77
CA ALA A 543 29.09 5.45 -15.29
C ALA A 543 28.75 6.81 -14.63
N LEU A 544 27.65 6.90 -13.87
CA LEU A 544 27.30 8.13 -13.15
C LEU A 544 28.30 8.41 -12.01
N SER A 545 28.80 9.64 -11.96
CA SER A 545 29.72 10.10 -10.92
C SER A 545 29.15 9.89 -9.52
N HIS A 546 29.95 9.31 -8.62
CA HIS A 546 29.59 9.05 -7.21
C HIS A 546 28.41 8.07 -7.00
N PHE A 547 27.87 7.42 -8.04
CA PHE A 547 26.75 6.49 -7.88
C PHE A 547 27.09 5.33 -6.94
N LEU A 548 28.24 4.67 -7.15
CA LEU A 548 28.68 3.56 -6.29
C LEU A 548 28.98 4.02 -4.85
N GLU A 549 29.62 5.19 -4.69
CA GLU A 549 29.85 5.80 -3.37
C GLU A 549 28.54 6.00 -2.61
N ILE A 550 27.49 6.46 -3.30
CA ILE A 550 26.17 6.72 -2.72
C ILE A 550 25.42 5.41 -2.46
N LEU A 551 25.54 4.42 -3.35
CA LEU A 551 24.97 3.08 -3.17
C LEU A 551 25.52 2.43 -1.89
N ASP A 552 26.80 2.64 -1.58
CA ASP A 552 27.43 2.09 -0.39
C ASP A 552 26.96 2.71 0.92
N LEU A 553 26.34 3.90 0.88
CA LEU A 553 25.72 4.53 2.05
C LEU A 553 24.43 3.82 2.48
N LEU A 554 23.78 3.08 1.56
CA LEU A 554 22.59 2.32 1.91
C LEU A 554 22.96 1.08 2.74
N VAL A 555 22.23 0.88 3.84
CA VAL A 555 22.39 -0.26 4.76
C VAL A 555 21.01 -0.88 5.04
N GLY A 556 20.97 -2.19 5.32
CA GLY A 556 19.74 -2.89 5.71
C GLY A 556 18.71 -3.00 4.59
N ARG A 557 17.43 -2.87 4.94
CA ARG A 557 16.30 -3.05 3.98
C ARG A 557 16.38 -2.13 2.75
N PRO A 558 16.70 -0.83 2.87
CA PRO A 558 16.88 0.04 1.70
C PRO A 558 17.91 -0.46 0.69
N ARG A 559 19.06 -0.96 1.15
CA ARG A 559 20.10 -1.54 0.29
C ARG A 559 19.56 -2.75 -0.46
N ASN A 560 18.89 -3.65 0.26
CA ASN A 560 18.39 -4.90 -0.32
C ASN A 560 17.35 -4.64 -1.44
N ILE A 561 16.45 -3.67 -1.24
CA ILE A 561 15.47 -3.28 -2.25
C ILE A 561 16.17 -2.79 -3.53
N ILE A 562 17.19 -1.94 -3.40
CA ILE A 562 17.96 -1.43 -4.53
C ILE A 562 18.76 -2.54 -5.23
N THR A 563 19.38 -3.44 -4.48
CA THR A 563 20.05 -4.61 -5.05
C THR A 563 19.10 -5.46 -5.88
N ILE A 564 17.87 -5.67 -5.41
CA ILE A 564 16.84 -6.39 -6.18
C ILE A 564 16.53 -5.67 -7.50
N TYR A 565 16.45 -4.34 -7.50
CA TYR A 565 16.25 -3.56 -8.74
C TYR A 565 17.43 -3.70 -9.70
N ILE A 566 18.67 -3.63 -9.19
CA ILE A 566 19.89 -3.83 -9.99
C ILE A 566 19.89 -5.23 -10.61
N LEU A 567 19.59 -6.29 -9.84
CA LEU A 567 19.52 -7.66 -10.35
C LEU A 567 18.38 -7.86 -11.37
N LYS A 568 17.23 -7.20 -11.17
CA LYS A 568 16.14 -7.19 -12.17
C LYS A 568 16.60 -6.55 -13.48
N MET A 569 17.40 -5.50 -13.41
CA MET A 569 17.95 -4.83 -14.59
C MET A 569 19.01 -5.70 -15.28
N ALA A 570 19.92 -6.30 -14.50
CA ALA A 570 20.93 -7.22 -15.00
C ALA A 570 20.31 -8.46 -15.69
N THR A 571 19.26 -9.05 -15.12
CA THR A 571 18.56 -10.23 -15.70
C THR A 571 17.70 -9.92 -16.92
N ARG A 572 17.48 -8.64 -17.25
CA ARG A 572 16.83 -8.22 -18.51
C ARG A 572 17.85 -8.03 -19.64
N ASN A 573 19.07 -7.61 -19.30
CA ASN A 573 20.14 -7.42 -20.26
C ASN A 573 20.85 -8.76 -20.53
N SER A 574 20.82 -9.23 -21.77
CA SER A 574 21.32 -10.56 -22.13
C SER A 574 22.85 -10.69 -22.15
N TYR A 575 23.58 -9.57 -22.16
CA TYR A 575 25.04 -9.59 -22.26
C TYR A 575 25.67 -8.48 -21.40
N ILE A 576 26.22 -8.86 -20.25
CA ILE A 576 27.11 -8.02 -19.44
C ILE A 576 28.53 -8.51 -19.69
N ARG A 577 29.43 -7.63 -20.14
CA ARG A 577 30.80 -8.01 -20.54
C ARG A 577 31.88 -7.44 -19.63
N ASP A 578 31.58 -6.34 -18.95
CA ASP A 578 32.53 -5.65 -18.08
C ASP A 578 32.84 -6.48 -16.82
N PRO A 579 34.11 -6.89 -16.59
CA PRO A 579 34.48 -7.71 -15.44
C PRO A 579 34.15 -7.06 -14.09
N ALA A 580 34.30 -5.74 -13.96
CA ALA A 580 34.02 -5.03 -12.71
C ALA A 580 32.51 -5.02 -12.39
N THR A 581 31.67 -4.83 -13.42
CA THR A 581 30.22 -4.95 -13.31
C THR A 581 29.81 -6.36 -12.88
N ILE A 582 30.46 -7.39 -13.43
CA ILE A 582 30.20 -8.79 -13.05
C ILE A 582 30.59 -9.03 -11.58
N GLU A 583 31.77 -8.59 -11.16
CA GLU A 583 32.26 -8.71 -9.77
C GLU A 583 31.29 -8.04 -8.79
N LEU A 584 30.91 -6.78 -9.06
CA LEU A 584 29.93 -6.06 -8.23
C LEU A 584 28.59 -6.80 -8.17
N LEU A 585 28.08 -7.35 -9.28
CA LEU A 585 26.84 -8.11 -9.30
C LEU A 585 26.93 -9.38 -8.42
N PHE A 586 28.09 -10.03 -8.38
CA PHE A 586 28.33 -11.15 -7.47
C PHE A 586 28.37 -10.70 -6.02
N GLU A 587 29.11 -9.63 -5.71
CA GLU A 587 29.20 -9.08 -4.35
C GLU A 587 27.83 -8.71 -3.79
N ILE A 588 27.01 -7.96 -4.55
CA ILE A 588 25.68 -7.56 -4.10
C ILE A 588 24.71 -8.75 -4.03
N SER A 589 24.86 -9.75 -4.90
CA SER A 589 24.06 -10.99 -4.86
C SER A 589 24.39 -11.81 -3.61
N GLN A 590 25.67 -11.92 -3.26
CA GLN A 590 26.12 -12.60 -2.06
C GLN A 590 25.62 -11.87 -0.81
N ALA A 591 25.79 -10.55 -0.73
CA ALA A 591 25.29 -9.75 0.37
C ALA A 591 23.75 -9.87 0.54
N LEU A 592 23.01 -9.95 -0.57
CA LEU A 592 21.56 -10.17 -0.54
C LEU A 592 21.21 -11.56 -0.01
N ASN A 593 21.95 -12.60 -0.42
CA ASN A 593 21.75 -13.97 0.05
C ASN A 593 22.08 -14.14 1.55
N ASP A 594 23.11 -13.45 2.04
CA ASP A 594 23.54 -13.52 3.43
C ASP A 594 22.64 -12.70 4.37
N SER A 595 21.77 -11.84 3.82
CA SER A 595 20.86 -11.02 4.62
C SER A 595 19.72 -11.86 5.23
N SER A 596 19.75 -12.00 6.56
CA SER A 596 18.77 -12.78 7.34
C SER A 596 17.33 -12.25 7.29
N ASP A 597 17.14 -11.04 6.78
CA ASP A 597 15.86 -10.31 6.80
C ASP A 597 14.77 -10.94 5.91
N PHE A 598 15.14 -11.81 4.95
CA PHE A 598 14.19 -12.45 4.03
C PHE A 598 13.71 -13.83 4.46
N ALA A 599 14.36 -14.47 5.45
CA ALA A 599 13.96 -15.79 5.93
C ALA A 599 12.64 -15.77 6.74
N ASN A 600 12.21 -14.60 7.21
CA ASN A 600 11.10 -14.46 8.17
C ASN A 600 9.78 -13.90 7.59
N VAL A 601 9.72 -13.54 6.30
CA VAL A 601 8.48 -12.99 5.71
C VAL A 601 7.71 -14.09 4.99
N LYS A 602 6.75 -14.68 5.70
CA LYS A 602 5.75 -15.60 5.14
C LYS A 602 4.72 -14.81 4.32
N GLY A 603 5.03 -14.50 3.06
CA GLY A 603 4.05 -13.98 2.11
C GLY A 603 4.72 -13.49 0.83
N ASP A 604 4.28 -14.03 -0.33
CA ASP A 604 4.50 -13.66 -1.76
C ASP A 604 5.84 -13.06 -2.27
N ASP A 605 6.84 -12.87 -1.42
CA ASP A 605 8.17 -12.32 -1.72
C ASP A 605 9.23 -13.43 -1.85
N SER A 606 8.93 -14.48 -2.62
CA SER A 606 9.97 -15.37 -3.17
C SER A 606 10.81 -14.68 -4.27
N GLN A 607 10.61 -13.38 -4.50
CA GLN A 607 11.31 -12.58 -5.51
C GLN A 607 12.84 -12.59 -5.39
N PRO A 608 13.48 -12.44 -4.21
CA PRO A 608 14.95 -12.44 -4.13
C PRO A 608 15.52 -13.81 -4.48
N ALA A 609 14.95 -14.89 -3.94
CA ALA A 609 15.37 -16.25 -4.24
C ALA A 609 15.13 -16.63 -5.71
N HIS A 610 13.99 -16.22 -6.29
CA HIS A 610 13.74 -16.41 -7.73
C HIS A 610 14.63 -15.55 -8.62
N LEU A 611 15.00 -14.34 -8.21
CA LEU A 611 15.89 -13.47 -8.98
C LEU A 611 17.35 -13.93 -8.88
N LEU A 612 17.80 -14.37 -7.70
CA LEU A 612 19.08 -15.04 -7.52
C LEU A 612 19.11 -16.34 -8.33
N SER A 613 18.05 -17.16 -8.26
CA SER A 613 17.91 -18.37 -9.08
C SER A 613 17.88 -18.08 -10.58
N ARG A 614 17.28 -16.96 -11.01
CA ARG A 614 17.22 -16.54 -12.40
C ARG A 614 18.52 -15.87 -12.88
N PHE A 615 19.26 -15.21 -12.00
CA PHE A 615 20.58 -14.67 -12.27
C PHE A 615 21.63 -15.80 -12.37
N VAL A 616 21.54 -16.79 -11.48
CA VAL A 616 22.50 -17.89 -11.35
C VAL A 616 22.12 -19.12 -12.17
N GLN A 617 20.92 -19.18 -12.78
CA GLN A 617 20.32 -20.34 -13.49
C GLN A 617 21.30 -21.51 -13.65
N LEU A 618 21.33 -22.40 -12.65
CA LEU A 618 22.38 -23.42 -12.53
C LEU A 618 22.49 -24.30 -13.79
N GLU A 619 21.36 -24.57 -14.44
CA GLU A 619 21.28 -25.21 -15.76
C GLU A 619 22.09 -24.46 -16.83
N THR A 620 21.89 -23.14 -16.95
CA THR A 620 22.63 -22.28 -17.88
C THR A 620 24.12 -22.22 -17.54
N LEU A 621 24.49 -22.21 -16.25
CA LEU A 621 25.89 -22.25 -15.83
C LEU A 621 26.57 -23.56 -16.22
N VAL A 622 25.92 -24.71 -15.99
CA VAL A 622 26.44 -26.02 -16.40
C VAL A 622 26.58 -26.11 -17.92
N HIS A 623 25.57 -25.70 -18.69
CA HIS A 623 25.66 -25.65 -20.16
C HIS A 623 26.79 -24.72 -20.63
N SER A 624 26.96 -23.57 -19.99
CA SER A 624 28.02 -22.62 -20.32
C SER A 624 29.40 -23.19 -19.99
N SER A 625 29.55 -23.86 -18.84
CA SER A 625 30.78 -24.56 -18.45
C SER A 625 31.13 -25.66 -19.45
N ASN A 626 30.16 -26.49 -19.83
CA ASN A 626 30.30 -27.52 -20.85
C ASN A 626 30.67 -26.93 -22.21
N GLY A 627 30.03 -25.83 -22.62
CA GLY A 627 30.34 -25.10 -23.85
C GLY A 627 31.76 -24.51 -23.85
N LEU A 628 32.21 -23.95 -22.73
CA LEU A 628 33.58 -23.46 -22.54
C LEU A 628 34.59 -24.60 -22.60
N ALA A 629 34.31 -25.74 -21.98
CA ALA A 629 35.15 -26.93 -22.06
C ALA A 629 35.29 -27.42 -23.51
N VAL A 630 34.19 -27.54 -24.26
CA VAL A 630 34.21 -27.91 -25.68
C VAL A 630 35.00 -26.90 -26.52
N LYS A 631 34.85 -25.60 -26.25
CA LYS A 631 35.62 -24.56 -26.95
C LYS A 631 37.12 -24.68 -26.66
N ALA A 632 37.49 -24.89 -25.40
CA ALA A 632 38.88 -25.09 -24.99
C ALA A 632 39.50 -26.38 -25.56
N LEU A 633 38.69 -27.42 -25.80
CA LEU A 633 39.12 -28.65 -26.48
C LEU A 633 39.38 -28.43 -27.98
N LYS A 634 38.71 -27.46 -28.61
CA LYS A 634 38.90 -27.10 -30.03
C LYS A 634 40.11 -26.20 -30.27
N ASP A 635 40.59 -25.48 -29.26
CA ASP A 635 41.76 -24.61 -29.36
C ASP A 635 43.07 -25.41 -29.43
N ALA A 636 44.04 -24.90 -30.20
CA ALA A 636 45.30 -25.59 -30.54
C ALA A 636 46.17 -25.99 -29.34
N ASN A 637 46.02 -25.30 -28.19
CA ASN A 637 46.81 -25.53 -26.99
C ASN A 637 46.22 -26.57 -26.02
N LYS A 638 45.05 -27.17 -26.32
CA LYS A 638 44.36 -28.20 -25.50
C LYS A 638 44.52 -27.95 -24.00
N HIS A 639 43.78 -26.99 -23.43
CA HIS A 639 43.87 -26.63 -22.02
C HIS A 639 43.25 -27.70 -21.09
N VAL A 640 43.89 -28.87 -20.98
CA VAL A 640 43.37 -30.04 -20.24
C VAL A 640 43.02 -29.70 -18.79
N ASN A 641 43.83 -28.88 -18.10
CA ASN A 641 43.55 -28.48 -16.72
C ASN A 641 42.29 -27.60 -16.62
N PHE A 642 42.08 -26.69 -17.58
CA PHE A 642 40.88 -25.86 -17.63
C PHE A 642 39.63 -26.71 -17.89
N VAL A 643 39.71 -27.66 -18.83
CA VAL A 643 38.63 -28.61 -19.11
C VAL A 643 38.29 -29.45 -17.88
N LYS A 644 39.30 -29.95 -17.15
CA LYS A 644 39.10 -30.64 -15.86
C LYS A 644 38.39 -29.75 -14.84
N SER A 645 38.78 -28.48 -14.71
CA SER A 645 38.12 -27.53 -13.81
C SER A 645 36.66 -27.27 -14.20
N CYS A 646 36.33 -27.13 -15.49
CA CYS A 646 34.96 -26.97 -15.96
C CYS A 646 34.08 -28.20 -15.67
N ILE A 647 34.63 -29.40 -15.83
CA ILE A 647 33.93 -30.65 -15.51
C ILE A 647 33.74 -30.80 -14.01
N ALA A 648 34.78 -30.56 -13.20
CA ALA A 648 34.68 -30.61 -11.74
C ALA A 648 33.67 -29.58 -11.19
N PHE A 649 33.62 -28.37 -11.76
CA PHE A 649 32.59 -27.39 -11.43
C PHE A 649 31.19 -27.94 -11.72
N SER A 650 31.00 -28.55 -12.89
CA SER A 650 29.72 -29.15 -13.27
C SER A 650 29.34 -30.32 -12.36
N GLU A 651 30.28 -31.21 -12.03
CA GLU A 651 30.09 -32.33 -11.10
C GLU A 651 29.59 -31.89 -9.72
N VAL A 652 30.14 -30.81 -9.16
CA VAL A 652 29.73 -30.26 -7.86
C VAL A 652 28.39 -29.52 -7.94
N THR A 653 28.05 -28.94 -9.10
CA THR A 653 26.86 -28.12 -9.29
C THR A 653 25.61 -28.95 -9.64
N LEU A 654 25.77 -30.03 -10.39
CA LEU A 654 24.68 -30.88 -10.89
C LEU A 654 23.77 -31.44 -9.77
N PRO A 655 24.26 -31.89 -8.60
CA PRO A 655 23.42 -32.37 -7.50
C PRO A 655 22.42 -31.32 -6.98
N SER A 656 22.72 -30.02 -7.15
CA SER A 656 21.86 -28.92 -6.69
C SER A 656 20.67 -28.64 -7.61
N ILE A 657 20.57 -29.29 -8.78
CA ILE A 657 19.46 -29.13 -9.72
C ILE A 657 18.28 -30.00 -9.29
N SER A 658 17.13 -29.38 -8.98
CA SER A 658 15.97 -30.08 -8.42
C SER A 658 15.12 -30.84 -9.45
N ALA A 659 15.20 -30.49 -10.73
CA ALA A 659 14.42 -31.13 -11.80
C ALA A 659 15.12 -32.41 -12.30
N GLN A 660 14.63 -33.58 -11.93
CA GLN A 660 15.34 -34.86 -12.08
C GLN A 660 15.63 -35.23 -13.55
N ILE A 661 14.67 -35.08 -14.47
CA ILE A 661 14.88 -35.44 -15.90
C ILE A 661 15.91 -34.51 -16.54
N LYS A 662 15.88 -33.22 -16.19
CA LYS A 662 16.86 -32.24 -16.66
C LYS A 662 18.24 -32.51 -16.07
N GLN A 663 18.30 -32.80 -14.77
CA GLN A 663 19.51 -33.18 -14.06
C GLN A 663 20.15 -34.42 -14.71
N PHE A 664 19.36 -35.45 -15.02
CA PHE A 664 19.81 -36.64 -15.76
C PHE A 664 20.43 -36.28 -17.12
N ASN A 665 19.74 -35.47 -17.93
CA ASN A 665 20.25 -35.05 -19.23
C ASN A 665 21.56 -34.25 -19.12
N LEU A 666 21.67 -33.37 -18.13
CA LEU A 666 22.88 -32.58 -17.90
C LEU A 666 24.06 -33.44 -17.42
N TYR A 667 23.81 -34.49 -16.62
CA TYR A 667 24.84 -35.49 -16.31
C TYR A 667 25.36 -36.17 -17.58
N LEU A 668 24.46 -36.60 -18.48
CA LEU A 668 24.84 -37.22 -19.75
C LEU A 668 25.61 -36.27 -20.67
N GLU A 669 25.17 -35.02 -20.82
CA GLU A 669 25.88 -34.00 -21.60
C GLU A 669 27.27 -33.72 -21.03
N THR A 670 27.39 -33.63 -19.70
CA THR A 670 28.69 -33.40 -19.05
C THR A 670 29.60 -34.62 -19.21
N ALA A 671 29.06 -35.84 -19.16
CA ALA A 671 29.80 -37.07 -19.42
C ALA A 671 30.32 -37.14 -20.87
N GLU A 672 29.50 -36.73 -21.85
CA GLU A 672 29.92 -36.59 -23.25
C GLU A 672 31.10 -35.62 -23.41
N VAL A 673 31.02 -34.46 -22.75
CA VAL A 673 32.11 -33.47 -22.77
C VAL A 673 33.38 -34.00 -22.08
N ALA A 674 33.23 -34.73 -20.97
CA ALA A 674 34.34 -35.39 -20.30
C ALA A 674 35.01 -36.45 -21.18
N LEU A 675 34.22 -37.27 -21.88
CA LEU A 675 34.70 -38.26 -22.83
C LEU A 675 35.44 -37.61 -24.02
N LEU A 676 34.88 -36.53 -24.58
CA LEU A 676 35.54 -35.72 -25.62
C LEU A 676 36.86 -35.10 -25.13
N GLY A 677 36.97 -34.83 -23.83
CA GLY A 677 38.19 -34.35 -23.17
C GLY A 677 39.20 -35.44 -22.82
N GLY A 678 38.88 -36.73 -23.02
CA GLY A 678 39.72 -37.86 -22.62
C GLY A 678 39.72 -38.15 -21.12
N LEU A 679 38.70 -37.69 -20.40
CA LEU A 679 38.57 -37.82 -18.94
C LEU A 679 37.60 -38.96 -18.60
N ILE A 680 37.99 -40.19 -18.93
CA ILE A 680 37.12 -41.38 -18.82
C ILE A 680 36.62 -41.58 -17.39
N SER A 681 37.49 -41.46 -16.38
CA SER A 681 37.09 -41.65 -14.98
C SER A 681 35.99 -40.70 -14.52
N HIS A 682 36.01 -39.45 -15.02
CA HIS A 682 34.96 -38.47 -14.75
C HIS A 682 33.67 -38.82 -15.51
N SER A 683 33.79 -39.26 -16.76
CA SER A 683 32.64 -39.76 -17.54
C SER A 683 31.94 -40.94 -16.86
N ASP A 684 32.71 -41.91 -16.34
CA ASP A 684 32.17 -43.08 -15.62
C ASP A 684 31.40 -42.63 -14.36
N GLN A 685 31.99 -41.77 -13.53
CA GLN A 685 31.37 -41.25 -12.31
C GLN A 685 30.10 -40.41 -12.59
N LEU A 686 30.12 -39.61 -13.66
CA LEU A 686 28.97 -38.83 -14.09
C LEU A 686 27.82 -39.74 -14.55
N ILE A 687 28.11 -40.88 -15.18
CA ILE A 687 27.09 -41.85 -15.58
C ILE A 687 26.54 -42.61 -14.38
N ASP A 688 27.39 -43.02 -13.43
CA ASP A 688 26.93 -43.59 -12.17
C ASP A 688 25.99 -42.62 -11.43
N SER A 689 26.34 -41.34 -11.42
CA SER A 689 25.50 -40.28 -10.85
C SER A 689 24.20 -40.09 -11.64
N ALA A 690 24.25 -40.19 -12.97
CA ALA A 690 23.06 -40.14 -13.82
C ALA A 690 22.11 -41.31 -13.51
N ILE A 691 22.62 -42.53 -13.42
CA ILE A 691 21.80 -43.72 -13.13
C ILE A 691 21.26 -43.66 -11.69
N SER A 692 22.06 -43.18 -10.74
CA SER A 692 21.62 -42.93 -9.36
C SER A 692 20.50 -41.88 -9.29
N CYS A 693 20.55 -40.85 -10.15
CA CYS A 693 19.48 -39.86 -10.29
C CYS A 693 18.18 -40.52 -10.76
N LEU A 694 18.25 -41.49 -11.68
CA LEU A 694 17.08 -42.22 -12.15
C LEU A 694 16.40 -43.01 -11.01
N HIS A 695 17.14 -43.68 -10.13
CA HIS A 695 16.57 -44.45 -9.01
C HIS A 695 15.75 -43.60 -8.04
N ASN A 696 16.02 -42.29 -7.96
CA ASN A 696 15.31 -41.35 -7.10
C ASN A 696 14.12 -40.66 -7.80
N MET A 697 13.78 -41.04 -9.04
CA MET A 697 12.65 -40.47 -9.78
C MET A 697 11.31 -41.09 -9.38
N ASP A 698 10.26 -40.26 -9.35
CA ASP A 698 8.86 -40.66 -9.20
C ASP A 698 7.99 -39.94 -10.24
N ILE A 699 7.50 -40.67 -11.25
CA ILE A 699 6.59 -40.13 -12.27
C ILE A 699 5.17 -40.20 -11.70
N LYS A 700 4.66 -39.08 -11.21
CA LYS A 700 3.29 -39.00 -10.66
C LYS A 700 2.24 -39.09 -11.78
N ASP A 701 1.18 -39.86 -11.53
CA ASP A 701 0.03 -40.00 -12.42
C ASP A 701 -0.68 -38.65 -12.67
N GLY A 702 -0.56 -38.14 -13.90
CA GLY A 702 -1.16 -36.88 -14.34
C GLY A 702 -1.14 -36.74 -15.87
N SER A 703 -1.74 -35.68 -16.41
CA SER A 703 -1.88 -35.47 -17.86
C SER A 703 -0.55 -35.31 -18.63
N ARG A 704 0.58 -35.10 -17.93
CA ARG A 704 1.93 -35.01 -18.51
C ARG A 704 2.74 -36.31 -18.46
N ALA A 705 2.26 -37.35 -17.78
CA ALA A 705 3.00 -38.58 -17.54
C ALA A 705 3.46 -39.30 -18.83
N ALA A 706 2.67 -39.24 -19.90
CA ALA A 706 3.04 -39.84 -21.19
C ALA A 706 4.19 -39.09 -21.89
N ALA A 707 4.21 -37.75 -21.82
CA ALA A 707 5.26 -36.94 -22.43
C ALA A 707 6.58 -37.07 -21.66
N ASP A 708 6.51 -37.11 -20.33
CA ASP A 708 7.68 -37.32 -19.46
C ASP A 708 8.26 -38.73 -19.64
N ALA A 709 7.40 -39.73 -19.88
CA ALA A 709 7.83 -41.10 -20.21
C ALA A 709 8.55 -41.19 -21.56
N ASP A 710 8.05 -40.51 -22.59
CA ASP A 710 8.71 -40.49 -23.91
C ASP A 710 10.05 -39.71 -23.86
N LEU A 711 10.10 -38.62 -23.09
CA LEU A 711 11.35 -37.88 -22.83
C LEU A 711 12.38 -38.76 -22.11
N LEU A 712 11.99 -39.46 -21.04
CA LEU A 712 12.86 -40.37 -20.32
C LEU A 712 13.38 -41.49 -21.23
N LEU A 713 12.53 -42.07 -22.07
CA LEU A 713 12.94 -43.10 -23.03
C LEU A 713 14.01 -42.55 -23.99
N SER A 714 13.84 -41.34 -24.52
CA SER A 714 14.83 -40.71 -25.39
C SER A 714 16.17 -40.48 -24.68
N SER A 715 16.13 -40.10 -23.40
CA SER A 715 17.33 -39.90 -22.58
C SER A 715 18.04 -41.22 -22.25
N ILE A 716 17.31 -42.30 -21.99
CA ILE A 716 17.89 -43.63 -21.79
C ILE A 716 18.51 -44.16 -23.08
N GLN A 717 17.87 -43.94 -24.23
CA GLN A 717 18.46 -44.26 -25.54
C GLN A 717 19.77 -43.49 -25.78
N LYS A 718 19.81 -42.20 -25.38
CA LYS A 718 21.03 -41.40 -25.41
C LYS A 718 22.12 -42.00 -24.51
N LEU A 719 21.79 -42.40 -23.28
CA LEU A 719 22.72 -43.12 -22.40
C LEU A 719 23.22 -44.42 -23.03
N CYS A 720 22.34 -45.24 -23.60
CA CYS A 720 22.73 -46.47 -24.31
C CYS A 720 23.70 -46.15 -25.45
N SER A 721 23.46 -45.10 -26.23
CA SER A 721 24.38 -44.67 -27.28
C SER A 721 25.75 -44.23 -26.72
N LEU A 722 25.77 -43.51 -25.60
CA LEU A 722 27.00 -43.08 -24.95
C LEU A 722 27.82 -44.27 -24.42
N LEU A 723 27.15 -45.28 -23.83
CA LEU A 723 27.79 -46.49 -23.30
C LEU A 723 28.53 -47.30 -24.36
N VAL A 724 28.15 -47.20 -25.64
CA VAL A 724 28.90 -47.82 -26.75
C VAL A 724 30.32 -47.25 -26.87
N MET A 725 30.51 -45.96 -26.56
CA MET A 725 31.78 -45.26 -26.72
C MET A 725 32.71 -45.39 -25.52
N ILE A 726 32.19 -45.79 -24.36
CA ILE A 726 32.94 -45.78 -23.10
C ILE A 726 33.71 -47.09 -22.97
N PRO A 727 35.05 -47.02 -22.81
CA PRO A 727 35.84 -48.22 -22.60
C PRO A 727 35.53 -48.80 -21.22
N GLY A 728 35.35 -50.12 -21.13
CA GLY A 728 35.06 -50.78 -19.86
C GLY A 728 36.17 -50.52 -18.83
N ASN A 729 35.76 -50.17 -17.60
CA ASN A 729 36.68 -49.93 -16.50
C ASN A 729 37.31 -51.26 -16.04
N PRO A 730 38.65 -51.40 -15.99
CA PRO A 730 39.30 -52.65 -15.58
C PRO A 730 39.04 -53.05 -14.12
N GLY A 731 38.49 -52.15 -13.28
CA GLY A 731 38.09 -52.41 -11.90
C GLY A 731 36.66 -52.94 -11.72
N HIS A 732 35.83 -52.92 -12.77
CA HIS A 732 34.44 -53.38 -12.73
C HIS A 732 34.19 -54.45 -13.81
N GLU A 733 33.13 -55.24 -13.65
CA GLU A 733 32.69 -56.16 -14.70
C GLU A 733 32.33 -55.38 -15.97
N SER A 734 32.71 -55.86 -17.14
CA SER A 734 32.56 -55.16 -18.43
C SER A 734 31.10 -54.93 -18.86
N THR A 735 30.14 -55.54 -18.13
CA THR A 735 28.70 -55.33 -18.30
C THR A 735 28.04 -54.57 -17.14
N TYR A 736 28.83 -53.88 -16.31
CA TYR A 736 28.39 -53.15 -15.12
C TYR A 736 27.22 -52.20 -15.39
N PHE A 737 27.36 -51.25 -16.32
CA PHE A 737 26.29 -50.28 -16.63
C PHE A 737 25.02 -50.95 -17.18
N PRO A 738 25.09 -51.87 -18.16
CA PRO A 738 23.92 -52.65 -18.56
C PRO A 738 23.22 -53.39 -17.40
N LYS A 739 23.96 -54.01 -16.49
CA LYS A 739 23.39 -54.71 -15.32
C LYS A 739 22.63 -53.76 -14.40
N ILE A 740 23.19 -52.57 -14.13
CA ILE A 740 22.51 -51.56 -13.29
C ILE A 740 21.26 -51.04 -13.99
N LEU A 741 21.31 -50.79 -15.31
CA LEU A 741 20.13 -50.38 -16.06
C LEU A 741 19.01 -51.44 -16.05
N ILE A 742 19.38 -52.73 -16.10
CA ILE A 742 18.40 -53.82 -15.97
C ILE A 742 17.82 -53.87 -14.55
N SER A 743 18.66 -53.73 -13.51
CA SER A 743 18.19 -53.64 -12.11
C SER A 743 17.20 -52.50 -11.95
N PHE A 744 17.55 -51.31 -12.44
CA PHE A 744 16.69 -50.13 -12.46
C PHE A 744 15.32 -50.40 -13.10
N VAL A 745 15.29 -51.05 -14.27
CA VAL A 745 14.04 -51.38 -14.98
C VAL A 745 13.16 -52.38 -14.20
N ASN A 746 13.78 -53.25 -13.39
CA ASN A 746 13.10 -54.26 -12.59
C ASN A 746 12.63 -53.74 -11.22
N ASP A 747 13.43 -52.89 -10.57
CA ASP A 747 13.22 -52.45 -9.20
C ASP A 747 12.18 -51.31 -9.07
N ILE A 748 11.82 -50.66 -10.19
CA ILE A 748 10.90 -49.51 -10.17
C ILE A 748 9.42 -49.92 -10.22
N PRO A 749 8.61 -49.52 -9.22
CA PRO A 749 7.20 -49.87 -9.14
C PRO A 749 6.29 -49.04 -10.06
N TRP A 750 6.63 -47.78 -10.36
CA TRP A 750 5.81 -46.88 -11.20
C TRP A 750 5.97 -47.13 -12.71
N MET A 751 6.91 -47.98 -13.14
CA MET A 751 7.20 -48.21 -14.54
C MET A 751 6.14 -49.11 -15.19
N THR A 752 5.39 -48.55 -16.14
CA THR A 752 4.36 -49.31 -16.87
C THR A 752 4.99 -50.42 -17.73
N PRO A 753 4.27 -51.53 -18.00
CA PRO A 753 4.77 -52.60 -18.87
C PRO A 753 5.20 -52.09 -20.25
N ARG A 754 4.45 -51.12 -20.81
CA ARG A 754 4.81 -50.43 -22.06
C ARG A 754 6.16 -49.72 -22.00
N MET A 755 6.43 -48.96 -20.94
CA MET A 755 7.72 -48.27 -20.79
C MET A 755 8.86 -49.27 -20.62
N ARG A 756 8.64 -50.31 -19.81
CA ARG A 756 9.58 -51.41 -19.59
C ARG A 756 9.98 -52.08 -20.90
N THR A 757 9.00 -52.47 -21.73
CA THR A 757 9.26 -53.08 -23.03
C THR A 757 10.07 -52.16 -23.95
N ARG A 758 9.75 -50.86 -24.01
CA ARG A 758 10.48 -49.91 -24.87
C ARG A 758 11.92 -49.65 -24.42
N ILE A 759 12.16 -49.57 -23.11
CA ILE A 759 13.52 -49.41 -22.57
C ILE A 759 14.33 -50.68 -22.82
N LEU A 760 13.77 -51.86 -22.58
CA LEU A 760 14.45 -53.13 -22.86
C LEU A 760 14.76 -53.29 -24.36
N CYS A 761 13.85 -52.88 -25.25
CA CYS A 761 14.10 -52.81 -26.69
C CYS A 761 15.20 -51.79 -27.07
N ALA A 762 15.52 -50.81 -26.23
CA ALA A 762 16.66 -49.92 -26.44
C ALA A 762 17.99 -50.50 -25.93
N ILE A 763 17.95 -51.30 -24.85
CA ILE A 763 19.13 -51.96 -24.28
C ILE A 763 19.59 -53.16 -25.15
N LEU A 764 18.67 -53.88 -25.79
CA LEU A 764 19.02 -55.02 -26.66
C LEU A 764 19.99 -54.65 -27.81
N PRO A 765 19.74 -53.58 -28.60
CA PRO A 765 20.69 -53.09 -29.59
C PRO A 765 22.03 -52.66 -29.00
N LEU A 766 22.08 -52.12 -27.78
CA LEU A 766 23.33 -51.78 -27.09
C LEU A 766 24.17 -53.04 -26.89
N LEU A 767 23.61 -54.09 -26.28
CA LEU A 767 24.33 -55.34 -26.04
C LEU A 767 24.78 -56.00 -27.34
N ALA A 768 23.90 -56.02 -28.35
CA ALA A 768 24.23 -56.53 -29.66
C ALA A 768 25.38 -55.73 -30.31
N THR A 769 25.37 -54.41 -30.17
CA THR A 769 26.45 -53.53 -30.68
C THR A 769 27.77 -53.79 -29.95
N CYS A 770 27.75 -53.95 -28.62
CA CYS A 770 28.94 -54.26 -27.82
C CYS A 770 29.57 -55.62 -28.17
N SER A 771 28.79 -56.56 -28.72
CA SER A 771 29.30 -57.87 -29.19
C SER A 771 29.93 -57.84 -30.59
N GLN A 772 29.89 -56.71 -31.29
CA GLN A 772 30.48 -56.58 -32.62
C GLN A 772 32.00 -56.45 -32.54
N ASN A 773 32.71 -57.11 -33.47
CA ASN A 773 34.18 -56.98 -33.59
C ASN A 773 34.64 -55.55 -33.90
N ARG A 774 33.76 -54.73 -34.46
CA ARG A 774 34.00 -53.32 -34.77
C ARG A 774 32.76 -52.52 -34.44
N LEU A 775 32.83 -51.74 -33.37
CA LEU A 775 31.79 -50.79 -32.98
C LEU A 775 31.47 -49.80 -34.12
N PRO A 776 30.20 -49.36 -34.22
CA PRO A 776 29.73 -48.46 -35.27
C PRO A 776 30.31 -47.03 -35.15
N TYR A 777 30.70 -46.61 -33.95
CA TYR A 777 31.33 -45.32 -33.69
C TYR A 777 32.25 -45.37 -32.46
N HIS A 778 33.23 -44.48 -32.40
CA HIS A 778 34.24 -44.37 -31.33
C HIS A 778 34.67 -42.91 -31.12
N ALA A 779 35.21 -42.58 -29.95
CA ALA A 779 35.74 -41.24 -29.68
C ALA A 779 37.08 -41.02 -30.42
N ASP A 780 37.16 -39.98 -31.25
CA ASP A 780 38.28 -39.72 -32.18
C ASP A 780 39.46 -38.96 -31.54
N ASN A 781 39.84 -39.35 -30.33
CA ASN A 781 41.07 -38.88 -29.69
C ASN A 781 42.04 -40.04 -29.70
N GLY A 782 43.03 -39.99 -30.59
CA GLY A 782 44.02 -41.04 -30.93
C GLY A 782 44.91 -41.59 -29.80
N VAL A 783 44.46 -41.54 -28.55
CA VAL A 783 45.04 -42.19 -27.36
C VAL A 783 44.05 -43.15 -26.70
N PHE A 784 42.76 -43.16 -27.08
CA PHE A 784 41.74 -43.94 -26.39
C PHE A 784 41.30 -45.18 -27.14
N TRP A 785 41.60 -46.30 -26.51
CA TRP A 785 41.34 -47.66 -26.92
C TRP A 785 39.88 -47.94 -26.54
N GLY A 786 38.95 -47.92 -27.52
CA GLY A 786 37.56 -48.32 -27.26
C GLY A 786 37.47 -49.75 -26.72
N SER A 787 36.30 -50.16 -26.22
CA SER A 787 36.00 -51.50 -25.70
C SER A 787 36.46 -52.63 -26.64
N ASN A 788 36.47 -52.33 -27.95
CA ASN A 788 37.03 -53.13 -29.04
C ASN A 788 38.49 -53.55 -28.92
N ASN A 789 39.30 -53.00 -28.02
CA ASN A 789 40.69 -53.46 -27.85
C ASN A 789 40.97 -54.01 -26.45
N VAL A 790 40.14 -53.71 -25.45
CA VAL A 790 40.35 -54.19 -24.07
C VAL A 790 39.80 -55.61 -23.86
N PHE A 791 38.67 -55.93 -24.52
CA PHE A 791 37.98 -57.23 -24.35
C PHE A 791 37.82 -58.03 -25.65
N LEU A 792 38.47 -57.60 -26.74
CA LEU A 792 38.35 -58.27 -28.04
C LEU A 792 38.93 -59.69 -27.96
N GLY A 793 38.06 -60.68 -28.12
CA GLY A 793 38.41 -62.10 -28.07
C GLY A 793 38.29 -62.75 -26.69
N ASP A 794 37.83 -62.03 -25.65
CA ASP A 794 37.53 -62.65 -24.35
C ASP A 794 36.20 -63.41 -24.41
N SER A 795 36.26 -64.74 -24.32
CA SER A 795 35.09 -65.61 -24.31
C SER A 795 34.18 -65.37 -23.09
N ALA A 796 34.73 -64.90 -21.97
CA ALA A 796 33.96 -64.63 -20.76
C ALA A 796 33.04 -63.40 -20.96
N TYR A 797 33.55 -62.35 -21.60
CA TYR A 797 32.78 -61.15 -21.92
C TYR A 797 31.62 -61.43 -22.88
N LEU A 798 31.88 -62.19 -23.95
CA LEU A 798 30.83 -62.58 -24.90
C LEU A 798 29.77 -63.47 -24.26
N HIS A 799 30.17 -64.41 -23.39
CA HIS A 799 29.23 -65.26 -22.66
C HIS A 799 28.35 -64.43 -21.70
N GLU A 800 28.92 -63.41 -21.06
CA GLU A 800 28.19 -62.50 -20.18
C GLU A 800 27.17 -61.63 -20.94
N LEU A 801 27.55 -61.10 -22.12
CA LEU A 801 26.62 -60.37 -22.99
C LEU A 801 25.47 -61.24 -23.49
N VAL A 802 25.74 -62.51 -23.83
CA VAL A 802 24.71 -63.47 -24.25
C VAL A 802 23.76 -63.78 -23.09
N SER A 803 24.30 -64.08 -21.90
CA SER A 803 23.50 -64.35 -20.69
C SER A 803 22.59 -63.16 -20.32
N LEU A 804 23.11 -61.93 -20.39
CA LEU A 804 22.30 -60.73 -20.15
C LEU A 804 21.23 -60.52 -21.23
N SER A 805 21.56 -60.82 -22.49
CA SER A 805 20.60 -60.73 -23.60
C SER A 805 19.45 -61.73 -23.43
N GLU A 806 19.75 -62.98 -23.03
CA GLU A 806 18.73 -64.00 -22.70
C GLU A 806 17.83 -63.53 -21.55
N HIS A 807 18.43 -62.99 -20.49
CA HIS A 807 17.70 -62.46 -19.35
C HIS A 807 16.76 -61.29 -19.74
N ILE A 808 17.23 -60.34 -20.56
CA ILE A 808 16.42 -59.24 -21.07
C ILE A 808 15.26 -59.75 -21.92
N VAL A 809 15.50 -60.71 -22.83
CA VAL A 809 14.45 -61.28 -23.68
C VAL A 809 13.38 -61.96 -22.83
N GLN A 810 13.75 -62.64 -21.75
CA GLN A 810 12.80 -63.23 -20.81
C GLN A 810 11.94 -62.16 -20.11
N ILE A 811 12.57 -61.13 -19.54
CA ILE A 811 11.85 -60.01 -18.89
C ILE A 811 10.93 -59.30 -19.88
N LEU A 812 11.38 -59.11 -21.13
CA LEU A 812 10.61 -58.48 -22.20
C LEU A 812 9.33 -59.27 -22.50
N VAL A 813 9.42 -60.60 -22.64
CA VAL A 813 8.26 -61.48 -22.90
C VAL A 813 7.29 -61.46 -21.72
N ASP A 814 7.81 -61.49 -20.49
CA ASP A 814 6.98 -61.45 -19.28
C ASP A 814 6.26 -60.10 -19.13
N ALA A 815 6.93 -58.98 -19.43
CA ALA A 815 6.34 -57.65 -19.42
C ALA A 815 5.20 -57.50 -20.44
N ILE A 816 5.33 -58.08 -21.64
CA ILE A 816 4.27 -58.06 -22.66
C ILE A 816 3.03 -58.82 -22.17
N GLN A 817 3.20 -59.94 -21.46
CA GLN A 817 2.08 -60.72 -20.93
C GLN A 817 1.32 -59.99 -19.82
N GLN A 818 2.00 -59.14 -19.05
CA GLN A 818 1.43 -58.33 -17.96
C GLN A 818 0.60 -57.13 -18.44
N GLU A 819 0.68 -56.74 -19.72
CA GLU A 819 -0.05 -55.59 -20.27
C GLU A 819 -1.56 -55.85 -20.31
N SER A 820 -2.39 -54.95 -19.77
CA SER A 820 -3.84 -55.16 -19.65
C SER A 820 -4.60 -54.94 -20.97
N SER A 821 -4.10 -54.05 -21.83
CA SER A 821 -4.73 -53.72 -23.11
C SER A 821 -4.38 -54.73 -24.20
N SER A 822 -5.39 -55.41 -24.77
CA SER A 822 -5.21 -56.40 -25.84
C SER A 822 -4.58 -55.80 -27.10
N ALA A 823 -5.04 -54.63 -27.54
CA ALA A 823 -4.50 -53.95 -28.72
C ALA A 823 -3.04 -53.48 -28.50
N MET A 824 -2.71 -52.98 -27.31
CA MET A 824 -1.35 -52.53 -27.01
C MET A 824 -0.38 -53.71 -26.87
N ARG A 825 -0.85 -54.83 -26.28
CA ARG A 825 -0.09 -56.08 -26.18
C ARG A 825 0.36 -56.59 -27.55
N GLY A 826 -0.50 -56.51 -28.56
CA GLY A 826 -0.15 -56.87 -29.94
C GLY A 826 0.92 -55.94 -30.54
N ILE A 827 0.82 -54.63 -30.33
CA ILE A 827 1.81 -53.65 -30.80
C ILE A 827 3.16 -53.85 -30.10
N MET A 828 3.17 -54.04 -28.78
CA MET A 828 4.39 -54.30 -28.00
C MET A 828 5.08 -55.59 -28.43
N ALA A 829 4.31 -56.65 -28.73
CA ALA A 829 4.87 -57.90 -29.25
C ALA A 829 5.56 -57.72 -30.61
N LEU A 830 5.02 -56.86 -31.48
CA LEU A 830 5.66 -56.53 -32.76
C LEU A 830 6.89 -55.63 -32.59
N GLU A 831 6.85 -54.62 -31.72
CA GLU A 831 8.02 -53.79 -31.37
C GLU A 831 9.17 -54.65 -30.82
N ALA A 832 8.87 -55.56 -29.90
CA ALA A 832 9.81 -56.53 -29.34
C ALA A 832 10.38 -57.48 -30.41
N CYS A 833 9.52 -58.06 -31.24
CA CYS A 833 9.93 -58.98 -32.31
C CYS A 833 10.88 -58.28 -33.30
N ASN A 834 10.54 -57.07 -33.75
CA ASN A 834 11.41 -56.28 -34.62
C ASN A 834 12.75 -55.94 -33.96
N SER A 835 12.76 -55.59 -32.67
CA SER A 835 13.98 -55.28 -31.92
C SER A 835 14.91 -56.49 -31.76
N ILE A 836 14.36 -57.69 -31.55
CA ILE A 836 15.14 -58.93 -31.47
C ILE A 836 15.67 -59.29 -32.86
N LEU A 837 14.82 -59.23 -33.89
CA LEU A 837 15.18 -59.51 -35.27
C LEU A 837 16.25 -58.55 -35.80
N SER A 838 16.24 -57.28 -35.40
CA SER A 838 17.29 -56.32 -35.81
C SER A 838 18.63 -56.56 -35.12
N SER A 839 18.60 -57.09 -33.89
CA SER A 839 19.78 -57.16 -33.01
C SER A 839 20.51 -58.50 -33.07
N PHE A 840 19.81 -59.61 -33.33
CA PHE A 840 20.39 -60.96 -33.31
C PHE A 840 20.28 -61.70 -34.65
N THR A 841 21.17 -62.67 -34.87
CA THR A 841 21.04 -63.64 -35.96
C THR A 841 20.05 -64.73 -35.60
N ILE A 842 19.18 -65.11 -36.53
CA ILE A 842 18.11 -66.07 -36.25
C ILE A 842 18.68 -67.50 -36.19
N ARG A 843 18.54 -68.12 -35.03
CA ARG A 843 18.68 -69.56 -34.76
C ARG A 843 17.35 -70.14 -34.25
N ASP A 844 17.26 -71.46 -34.11
CA ASP A 844 16.03 -72.17 -33.71
C ASP A 844 15.35 -71.58 -32.45
N GLU A 845 16.13 -71.24 -31.42
CA GLU A 845 15.63 -70.67 -30.16
C GLU A 845 15.07 -69.25 -30.33
N THR A 846 15.81 -68.36 -30.99
CA THR A 846 15.35 -66.99 -31.31
C THR A 846 14.16 -66.98 -32.26
N TYR A 847 14.09 -67.94 -33.20
CA TYR A 847 12.97 -68.11 -34.11
C TYR A 847 11.70 -68.54 -33.35
N ALA A 848 11.82 -69.49 -32.41
CA ALA A 848 10.71 -69.90 -31.58
C ALA A 848 10.13 -68.74 -30.76
N ILE A 849 10.98 -67.89 -30.18
CA ILE A 849 10.56 -66.69 -29.43
C ILE A 849 9.88 -65.67 -30.36
N CYS A 850 10.47 -65.36 -31.51
CA CYS A 850 9.89 -64.42 -32.48
C CYS A 850 8.56 -64.92 -33.06
N SER A 851 8.44 -66.23 -33.33
CA SER A 851 7.19 -66.87 -33.77
C SER A 851 6.10 -66.76 -32.72
N LYS A 852 6.43 -67.00 -31.44
CA LYS A 852 5.49 -66.85 -30.32
C LYS A 852 5.03 -65.40 -30.14
N LEU A 853 5.93 -64.42 -30.29
CA LEU A 853 5.57 -63.00 -30.27
C LEU A 853 4.69 -62.62 -31.46
N MET A 854 4.96 -63.17 -32.64
CA MET A 854 4.16 -62.98 -33.85
C MET A 854 2.74 -63.57 -33.71
N GLU A 855 2.61 -64.77 -33.15
CA GLU A 855 1.31 -65.37 -32.83
C GLU A 855 0.53 -64.52 -31.81
N THR A 856 1.23 -64.02 -30.78
CA THR A 856 0.64 -63.11 -29.80
C THR A 856 0.12 -61.84 -30.47
N ALA A 857 0.83 -61.28 -31.45
CA ALA A 857 0.36 -60.13 -32.21
C ALA A 857 -0.85 -60.45 -33.12
N LYS A 858 -0.85 -61.61 -33.79
CA LYS A 858 -1.97 -62.07 -34.64
C LYS A 858 -3.28 -62.26 -33.85
N LEU A 859 -3.21 -62.66 -32.58
CA LEU A 859 -4.40 -62.85 -31.74
C LEU A 859 -5.15 -61.55 -31.43
N TYR A 860 -4.48 -60.39 -31.47
CA TYR A 860 -5.05 -59.11 -31.03
C TYR A 860 -5.08 -58.01 -32.11
N MET A 861 -4.51 -58.26 -33.29
CA MET A 861 -4.45 -57.31 -34.40
C MET A 861 -5.11 -57.88 -35.67
N SER A 862 -5.75 -57.03 -36.47
CA SER A 862 -6.36 -57.47 -37.73
C SER A 862 -5.30 -57.90 -38.76
N ASP A 863 -5.57 -58.95 -39.54
CA ASP A 863 -4.67 -59.44 -40.61
C ASP A 863 -4.35 -58.41 -41.70
N SER A 864 -5.17 -57.34 -41.81
CA SER A 864 -4.95 -56.20 -42.72
C SER A 864 -3.97 -55.15 -42.19
N ASN A 865 -3.43 -55.31 -40.98
CA ASN A 865 -2.54 -54.33 -40.38
C ASN A 865 -1.16 -54.34 -41.04
N LYS A 866 -0.76 -53.21 -41.63
CA LYS A 866 0.51 -53.06 -42.36
C LYS A 866 1.74 -53.34 -41.49
N TYR A 867 1.71 -53.05 -40.19
CA TYR A 867 2.86 -53.26 -39.30
C TYR A 867 3.09 -54.76 -39.02
N LEU A 868 2.00 -55.52 -38.83
CA LEU A 868 2.05 -56.98 -38.68
C LEU A 868 2.59 -57.66 -39.94
N GLN A 869 2.09 -57.27 -41.13
CA GLN A 869 2.54 -57.81 -42.41
C GLN A 869 4.02 -57.52 -42.68
N SER A 870 4.48 -56.31 -42.37
CA SER A 870 5.88 -55.92 -42.57
C SER A 870 6.82 -56.68 -41.63
N THR A 871 6.42 -56.85 -40.36
CA THR A 871 7.20 -57.62 -39.37
C THR A 871 7.24 -59.11 -39.72
N PHE A 872 6.15 -59.65 -40.26
CA PHE A 872 6.08 -61.04 -40.75
C PHE A 872 7.00 -61.25 -41.96
N HIS A 873 6.99 -60.34 -42.93
CA HIS A 873 7.92 -60.38 -44.06
C HIS A 873 9.39 -60.31 -43.60
N LEU A 874 9.70 -59.45 -42.63
CA LEU A 874 11.06 -59.35 -42.06
C LEU A 874 11.50 -60.66 -41.38
N LEU A 875 10.60 -61.32 -40.66
CA LEU A 875 10.85 -62.62 -40.04
C LEU A 875 11.09 -63.71 -41.09
N GLU A 876 10.31 -63.73 -42.18
CA GLU A 876 10.50 -64.68 -43.29
C GLU A 876 11.80 -64.43 -44.08
N GLU A 877 12.13 -63.16 -44.36
CA GLU A 877 13.36 -62.79 -45.06
C GLU A 877 14.60 -63.23 -44.27
N LYS A 878 14.60 -63.01 -42.95
CA LYS A 878 15.72 -63.42 -42.10
C LYS A 878 15.72 -64.93 -41.78
N SER A 879 14.58 -65.63 -41.86
CA SER A 879 14.52 -67.08 -41.67
C SER A 879 14.88 -67.87 -42.93
N GLN A 880 14.76 -67.29 -44.13
CA GLN A 880 15.27 -67.91 -45.37
C GLN A 880 16.79 -68.16 -45.36
N PHE A 881 17.53 -67.45 -44.50
CA PHE A 881 18.95 -67.72 -44.24
C PHE A 881 19.21 -68.99 -43.41
N LEU A 882 18.22 -69.51 -42.66
CA LEU A 882 18.31 -70.81 -41.96
C LEU A 882 18.24 -72.00 -42.94
N VAL A 883 17.60 -71.84 -44.10
CA VAL A 883 17.40 -72.92 -45.09
C VAL A 883 18.59 -73.03 -46.05
N ARG A 884 19.58 -72.13 -45.98
CA ARG A 884 20.74 -72.08 -46.90
C ARG A 884 22.12 -72.30 -46.25
N CYS A 885 22.20 -72.72 -44.98
CA CYS A 885 23.46 -73.14 -44.36
C CYS A 885 23.54 -74.66 -44.23
#